data_AF-A0A193SKZ0-F1
#
_entry.id   AF-A0A193SKZ0-F1
#
_cell.length_a   1.000
_cell.length_b   1.000
_cell.length_c   1.000
_cell.angle_alpha   90.00
_cell.angle_beta   90.00
_cell.angle_gamma   90.00
#
_symmetry.space_group_name_H-M   'P 1'
#
loop_
_entity.id
_entity.type
_entity.pdbx_description
1 polymer ?
#
loop_
_entity_poly.entity_id
_entity_poly.type
_entity_poly.pdbx_seq_one_letter_code
_entity_poly.pdbx_strand_id
1 'polypeptide(L)'
;MLDLSLSGKASALPHLQLIKDKAPEWLLQAEPPTHAALRKASRRPVQWLKVARKSSPDQVAELQRLYAEHRKHEHQVRPMLDRLSTLEDFARPLLTAAIKDRFGLEVDVTDTWLFHASRARVDQSFNTASRDPLTQANIALRAATQSLLKAALQNFEAWETAPGAMDASTGIKAQVFSSFEILGPQITGKSLPISPAGFAALCRELDLGGQYQAHIQAVFSTPSTPDETEDAAASRLRQTFMQLEASSIRLQLQIASLQQQISPDLQGALLELLDGKQQVRLDNRPVNCSVVCLGDIELSGLLVIGKDRDIATQAERIVVYIPDDPVAPLKEYDSVEVFINELRDRMFINDYLNFFMRFIPARHRSALFEKLSERLYPKVKKGGIFERQWLEREADRNARLHLRETVLQGPLLDNLHERKREALRDDALFHGVPTAVQDQKTFDERVQYFMDTAFNVLNIAGFVVPVLGEVMMAVTAIQLVHEVYEGVESWAKDEKQQAFAYLFDVVENVALISALGAASTGAAGIPAVQAPEFVKSLKPVDFPGGTTRLWKPDLTPFAHDIVLPKGLQPDATGLYTWQGKQWLPLEGRTYSVSPATSGDGYLIEHPTRADSYRPALRHNGAGAWLHELDQPLEMEGLNLFRRLGYSSETFSDSTARRIVKVSNTPESVMREALTDQRRPPALLEDTARRFRLDQEIERFIEQLEANDTNAAAPLQLELLSQDRGWPSNRALVLVDAEGRTLQTFAPAYQPVVSDTLNITVHADQPDALRQVLEKLSNNEIRTLLNEEFGAGQLGMSPRLITLRAQLAARARTTRGWLFESHYRALNTSEAQGAQTLQKAFPGLPPLVTEELASHASPAERLQLVTERRVPLTIPAYPRTEPDQ
;
A
#
# COMPACT_ATOMS: atom_id res chain seq x y z
N MET A 1 -33.36 29.32 4.83
CA MET A 1 -32.07 29.98 4.54
C MET A 1 -31.13 28.89 4.05
N LEU A 2 -31.08 28.73 2.73
CA LEU A 2 -30.33 27.69 2.02
C LEU A 2 -29.42 28.44 1.06
N ASP A 3 -28.10 28.29 1.25
CA ASP A 3 -27.11 28.72 0.26
C ASP A 3 -27.15 27.71 -0.90
N LEU A 4 -27.96 28.05 -1.89
CA LEU A 4 -27.97 27.46 -3.22
C LEU A 4 -26.98 28.22 -4.09
N SER A 5 -25.70 27.84 -4.06
CA SER A 5 -24.78 28.14 -5.17
C SER A 5 -23.48 27.35 -5.08
N LEU A 6 -23.45 26.13 -5.62
CA LEU A 6 -22.21 25.54 -6.14
C LEU A 6 -22.51 24.69 -7.38
N SER A 7 -23.06 25.33 -8.41
CA SER A 7 -22.70 24.98 -9.79
C SER A 7 -21.61 25.95 -10.20
N GLY A 8 -20.35 25.51 -10.13
CA GLY A 8 -19.20 26.36 -10.38
C GLY A 8 -17.94 25.53 -10.52
N LYS A 9 -17.47 25.40 -11.77
CA LYS A 9 -16.14 24.96 -12.22
C LYS A 9 -15.24 24.44 -11.09
N ALA A 10 -15.06 23.12 -11.03
CA ALA A 10 -14.00 22.50 -10.22
C ALA A 10 -12.65 23.14 -10.59
N SER A 11 -12.23 24.13 -9.80
CA SER A 11 -10.92 24.74 -9.97
C SER A 11 -9.88 23.66 -9.67
N ALA A 12 -8.75 23.63 -10.37
CA ALA A 12 -7.66 22.68 -10.11
C ALA A 12 -6.96 22.90 -8.75
N LEU A 13 -7.34 23.95 -8.01
CA LEU A 13 -6.73 24.40 -6.75
C LEU A 13 -6.92 23.48 -5.52
N PRO A 14 -8.05 22.77 -5.29
CA PRO A 14 -8.25 21.97 -4.09
C PRO A 14 -7.36 20.73 -4.05
N HIS A 15 -7.16 20.05 -5.18
CA HIS A 15 -6.32 18.84 -5.23
C HIS A 15 -4.85 19.18 -5.01
N LEU A 16 -4.40 20.29 -5.61
CA LEU A 16 -3.05 20.79 -5.43
C LEU A 16 -2.78 21.17 -3.97
N GLN A 17 -3.72 21.88 -3.32
CA GLN A 17 -3.56 22.29 -1.93
C GLN A 17 -3.53 21.07 -0.99
N LEU A 18 -4.42 20.10 -1.21
CA LEU A 18 -4.42 18.86 -0.46
C LEU A 18 -3.10 18.09 -0.60
N ILE A 19 -2.56 17.96 -1.82
CA ILE A 19 -1.27 17.30 -2.05
C ILE A 19 -0.15 18.03 -1.29
N LYS A 20 -0.11 19.36 -1.37
CA LYS A 20 0.87 20.19 -0.65
C LYS A 20 0.78 19.96 0.86
N ASP A 21 -0.42 19.92 1.41
CA ASP A 21 -0.64 19.76 2.86
C ASP A 21 -0.31 18.36 3.38
N LYS A 22 -0.36 17.33 2.51
CA LYS A 22 0.07 15.96 2.83
C LYS A 22 1.56 15.71 2.61
N ALA A 23 2.22 16.50 1.77
CA ALA A 23 3.64 16.30 1.48
C ALA A 23 4.49 16.70 2.70
N PRO A 24 5.43 15.86 3.16
CA PRO A 24 6.29 16.19 4.29
C PRO A 24 7.23 17.36 3.95
N GLU A 25 7.50 18.21 4.95
CA GLU A 25 8.28 19.45 4.75
C GLU A 25 9.66 19.20 4.11
N TRP A 26 10.38 18.16 4.56
CA TRP A 26 11.69 17.81 3.99
C TRP A 26 11.61 17.48 2.49
N LEU A 27 10.48 16.95 2.03
CA LEU A 27 10.28 16.60 0.62
C LEU A 27 10.00 17.86 -0.20
N LEU A 28 9.26 18.81 0.37
CA LEU A 28 9.02 20.12 -0.25
C LEU A 28 10.31 20.97 -0.32
N GLN A 29 11.29 20.72 0.54
CA GLN A 29 12.59 21.40 0.54
C GLN A 29 13.69 20.61 -0.19
N ALA A 30 13.37 19.44 -0.76
CA ALA A 30 14.36 18.57 -1.36
C ALA A 30 14.84 19.07 -2.75
N GLU A 31 16.09 18.76 -3.08
CA GLU A 31 16.67 19.04 -4.40
C GLU A 31 16.08 18.12 -5.50
N PRO A 32 16.06 18.55 -6.78
CA PRO A 32 15.49 17.77 -7.89
C PRO A 32 15.96 16.31 -8.02
N PRO A 33 17.24 15.94 -7.76
CA PRO A 33 17.67 14.54 -7.76
C PRO A 33 16.95 13.68 -6.71
N THR A 34 16.56 14.29 -5.58
CA THR A 34 15.80 13.60 -4.52
C THR A 34 14.39 13.26 -4.98
N HIS A 35 13.71 14.20 -5.65
CA HIS A 35 12.39 13.94 -6.23
C HIS A 35 12.44 12.87 -7.32
N ALA A 36 13.46 12.93 -8.19
CA ALA A 36 13.69 11.90 -9.21
C ALA A 36 13.92 10.52 -8.58
N ALA A 37 14.69 10.44 -7.49
CA ALA A 37 14.89 9.20 -6.74
C ALA A 37 13.59 8.69 -6.10
N LEU A 38 12.79 9.58 -5.50
CA LEU A 38 11.47 9.25 -4.95
C LEU A 38 10.53 8.68 -6.01
N ARG A 39 10.41 9.35 -7.16
CA ARG A 39 9.57 8.91 -8.29
C ARG A 39 10.03 7.55 -8.81
N LYS A 40 11.34 7.31 -8.91
CA LYS A 40 11.90 6.00 -9.30
C LYS A 40 11.59 4.93 -8.25
N ALA A 41 11.76 5.24 -6.98
CA ALA A 41 11.52 4.32 -5.86
C ALA A 41 10.05 3.93 -5.72
N SER A 42 9.11 4.85 -6.03
CA SER A 42 7.66 4.60 -6.01
C SER A 42 7.21 3.42 -6.89
N ARG A 43 8.01 3.05 -7.90
CA ARG A 43 7.73 1.95 -8.83
C ARG A 43 8.13 0.59 -8.26
N ARG A 44 8.89 0.55 -7.17
CA ARG A 44 9.32 -0.70 -6.52
C ARG A 44 8.35 -1.04 -5.39
N PRO A 45 7.73 -2.22 -5.40
CA PRO A 45 6.84 -2.62 -4.32
C PRO A 45 7.62 -2.90 -3.04
N VAL A 46 7.16 -2.33 -1.93
CA VAL A 46 7.67 -2.63 -0.58
C VAL A 46 6.68 -3.58 0.10
N GLN A 47 6.94 -4.89 -0.01
CA GLN A 47 5.97 -5.93 0.37
C GLN A 47 5.58 -5.87 1.85
N TRP A 48 6.56 -5.71 2.74
CA TRP A 48 6.31 -5.63 4.18
C TRP A 48 5.45 -4.42 4.54
N LEU A 49 5.60 -3.29 3.84
CA LEU A 49 4.83 -2.07 4.09
C LEU A 49 3.34 -2.25 3.79
N LYS A 50 3.00 -3.05 2.77
CA LYS A 50 1.60 -3.35 2.43
C LYS A 50 0.88 -4.05 3.58
N VAL A 51 1.56 -4.97 4.27
CA VAL A 51 1.03 -5.68 5.43
C VAL A 51 1.00 -4.74 6.65
N ALA A 52 2.12 -4.09 6.92
CA ALA A 52 2.30 -3.18 8.05
C ALA A 52 1.27 -2.04 8.11
N ARG A 53 0.90 -1.45 6.96
CA ARG A 53 -0.12 -0.40 6.90
C ARG A 53 -1.48 -0.84 7.40
N LYS A 54 -1.80 -2.13 7.32
CA LYS A 54 -3.06 -2.71 7.80
C LYS A 54 -2.96 -3.20 9.23
N SER A 55 -1.85 -3.84 9.60
CA SER A 55 -1.70 -4.46 10.91
C SER A 55 -1.21 -3.50 12.00
N SER A 56 -0.42 -2.49 11.63
CA SER A 56 0.37 -1.66 12.56
C SER A 56 0.50 -0.19 12.07
N PRO A 57 -0.61 0.53 11.80
CA PRO A 57 -0.58 1.88 11.24
C PRO A 57 0.24 2.89 12.08
N ASP A 58 0.18 2.80 13.41
CA ASP A 58 0.93 3.69 14.31
C ASP A 58 2.45 3.49 14.18
N GLN A 59 2.90 2.24 14.01
CA GLN A 59 4.33 1.95 13.79
C GLN A 59 4.80 2.47 12.42
N VAL A 60 3.92 2.49 11.42
CA VAL A 60 4.21 3.05 10.09
C VAL A 60 4.27 4.58 10.15
N ALA A 61 3.43 5.23 10.95
CA ALA A 61 3.49 6.68 11.20
C ALA A 61 4.78 7.06 11.96
N GLU A 62 5.17 6.27 12.96
CA GLU A 62 6.43 6.49 13.68
C GLU A 62 7.65 6.34 12.75
N LEU A 63 7.60 5.41 11.81
CA LEU A 63 8.64 5.26 10.78
C LEU A 63 8.81 6.55 9.94
N GLN A 64 7.71 7.22 9.57
CA GLN A 64 7.77 8.50 8.85
C GLN A 64 8.39 9.60 9.70
N ARG A 65 7.99 9.69 10.97
CA ARG A 65 8.51 10.67 11.91
C ARG A 65 10.02 10.51 12.08
N LEU A 66 10.49 9.28 12.29
CA LEU A 66 11.90 8.94 12.39
C LEU A 66 12.66 9.26 11.10
N TYR A 67 12.05 9.06 9.93
CA TYR A 67 12.70 9.41 8.67
C TYR A 67 12.82 10.92 8.46
N ALA A 68 11.78 11.69 8.79
CA ALA A 68 11.84 13.15 8.76
C ALA A 68 12.94 13.68 9.70
N GLU A 69 13.05 13.11 10.90
CA GLU A 69 14.12 13.40 11.85
C GLU A 69 15.51 13.06 11.29
N HIS A 70 15.66 11.88 10.68
CA HIS A 70 16.90 11.47 10.03
C HIS A 70 17.31 12.43 8.91
N ARG A 71 16.37 12.81 8.04
CA ARG A 71 16.61 13.77 6.94
C ARG A 71 17.02 15.14 7.46
N LYS A 72 16.46 15.58 8.59
CA LYS A 72 16.85 16.83 9.25
C LYS A 72 18.30 16.77 9.72
N HIS A 73 18.71 15.71 10.42
CA HIS A 73 20.10 15.55 10.86
C HIS A 73 21.07 15.39 9.67
N GLU A 74 20.66 14.67 8.63
CA GLU A 74 21.46 14.53 7.40
C GLU A 74 21.70 15.90 6.75
N HIS A 75 20.65 16.72 6.64
CA HIS A 75 20.76 18.08 6.10
C HIS A 75 21.70 18.97 6.93
N GLN A 76 21.71 18.83 8.26
CA GLN A 76 22.60 19.58 9.14
C GLN A 76 24.08 19.17 9.00
N VAL A 77 24.35 17.88 8.73
CA VAL A 77 25.71 17.36 8.56
C VAL A 77 26.26 17.62 7.15
N ARG A 78 25.39 17.69 6.14
CA ARG A 78 25.78 17.74 4.72
C ARG A 78 26.76 18.87 4.35
N PRO A 79 26.59 20.13 4.79
CA PRO A 79 27.55 21.20 4.49
C PRO A 79 28.97 20.92 5.00
N MET A 80 29.10 20.15 6.09
CA MET A 80 30.39 19.72 6.61
C MET A 80 30.99 18.63 5.71
N LEU A 81 30.19 17.63 5.33
CA LEU A 81 30.65 16.55 4.44
C LEU A 81 31.06 17.08 3.06
N ASP A 82 30.36 18.08 2.53
CA ASP A 82 30.71 18.73 1.26
C ASP A 82 32.08 19.44 1.30
N ARG A 83 32.58 19.78 2.50
CA ARG A 83 33.94 20.34 2.70
C ARG A 83 35.01 19.24 2.78
N LEU A 84 34.65 17.99 3.01
CA LEU A 84 35.57 16.85 2.96
C LEU A 84 35.75 16.42 1.50
N SER A 85 36.60 17.14 0.76
CA SER A 85 37.03 16.73 -0.58
C SER A 85 37.63 15.32 -0.57
N THR A 86 37.47 14.57 -1.66
CA THR A 86 38.25 13.34 -1.85
C THR A 86 39.75 13.67 -1.78
N LEU A 87 40.56 12.71 -1.36
CA LEU A 87 42.00 12.91 -1.26
C LEU A 87 42.58 13.32 -2.62
N GLU A 88 42.10 12.71 -3.70
CA GLU A 88 42.51 13.00 -5.07
C GLU A 88 42.10 14.41 -5.51
N ASP A 89 40.86 14.85 -5.24
CA ASP A 89 40.39 16.19 -5.58
C ASP A 89 41.11 17.28 -4.79
N PHE A 90 41.49 16.98 -3.53
CA PHE A 90 42.31 17.87 -2.71
C PHE A 90 43.75 17.96 -3.24
N ALA A 91 44.37 16.82 -3.56
CA ALA A 91 45.78 16.77 -3.92
C ALA A 91 46.08 17.19 -5.36
N ARG A 92 45.19 16.91 -6.32
CA ARG A 92 45.37 17.21 -7.75
C ARG A 92 45.73 18.69 -8.01
N PRO A 93 44.97 19.69 -7.54
CA PRO A 93 45.29 21.10 -7.81
C PRO A 93 46.60 21.53 -7.14
N LEU A 94 46.86 21.07 -5.91
CA LEU A 94 48.08 21.37 -5.17
C LEU A 94 49.32 20.84 -5.90
N LEU A 95 49.28 19.57 -6.33
CA LEU A 95 50.39 18.94 -7.05
C LEU A 95 50.61 19.60 -8.42
N THR A 96 49.54 19.91 -9.16
CA THR A 96 49.63 20.56 -10.47
C THR A 96 50.28 21.94 -10.35
N ALA A 97 49.87 22.74 -9.36
CA ALA A 97 50.46 24.04 -9.09
C ALA A 97 51.94 23.93 -8.71
N ALA A 98 52.28 22.96 -7.85
CA ALA A 98 53.64 22.76 -7.38
C ALA A 98 54.60 22.27 -8.48
N ILE A 99 54.10 21.43 -9.42
CA ILE A 99 54.87 21.03 -10.61
C ILE A 99 55.10 22.21 -11.54
N LYS A 100 54.08 23.04 -11.77
CA LYS A 100 54.20 24.24 -12.61
C LYS A 100 55.23 25.22 -12.06
N ASP A 101 55.19 25.45 -10.74
CA ASP A 101 56.13 26.36 -10.07
C ASP A 101 57.58 25.84 -10.14
N ARG A 102 57.81 24.56 -9.84
CA ARG A 102 59.17 23.99 -9.78
C ARG A 102 59.77 23.67 -11.15
N PHE A 103 58.98 23.18 -12.09
CA PHE A 103 59.46 22.65 -13.37
C PHE A 103 59.02 23.47 -14.58
N GLY A 104 58.14 24.47 -14.41
CA GLY A 104 57.65 25.29 -15.52
C GLY A 104 56.73 24.56 -16.49
N LEU A 105 56.15 23.43 -16.07
CA LEU A 105 55.33 22.56 -16.92
C LEU A 105 53.88 22.50 -16.41
N GLU A 106 52.93 22.58 -17.33
CA GLU A 106 51.53 22.23 -17.06
C GLU A 106 51.31 20.79 -17.51
N VAL A 107 50.94 19.91 -16.57
CA VAL A 107 50.73 18.48 -16.81
C VAL A 107 49.43 18.02 -16.18
N ASP A 108 48.74 17.08 -16.82
CA ASP A 108 47.68 16.33 -16.14
C ASP A 108 48.34 15.27 -15.25
N VAL A 109 48.34 15.51 -13.93
CA VAL A 109 48.97 14.62 -12.95
C VAL A 109 48.30 13.24 -12.86
N THR A 110 47.10 13.08 -13.42
CA THR A 110 46.40 11.79 -13.47
C THR A 110 46.68 10.99 -14.74
N ASP A 111 47.12 11.65 -15.80
CA ASP A 111 47.53 11.03 -17.07
C ASP A 111 49.00 11.29 -17.43
N THR A 112 49.82 11.56 -16.41
CA THR A 112 51.28 11.61 -16.51
C THR A 112 51.84 10.59 -15.55
N TRP A 113 52.87 9.86 -15.97
CA TRP A 113 53.27 8.60 -15.34
C TRP A 113 54.73 8.63 -14.89
N LEU A 114 55.00 8.28 -13.64
CA LEU A 114 56.33 8.01 -13.13
C LEU A 114 56.62 6.51 -13.26
N PHE A 115 57.68 6.16 -13.98
CA PHE A 115 58.29 4.84 -13.94
C PHE A 115 59.42 4.83 -12.90
N HIS A 116 59.23 4.08 -11.83
CA HIS A 116 60.20 3.93 -10.75
C HIS A 116 60.91 2.57 -10.87
N ALA A 117 62.05 2.56 -11.58
CA ALA A 117 62.71 1.33 -12.01
C ALA A 117 63.12 0.39 -10.86
N SER A 118 63.58 0.89 -9.70
CA SER A 118 63.93 0.03 -8.55
C SER A 118 62.75 -0.74 -7.92
N ARG A 119 61.51 -0.36 -8.25
CA ARG A 119 60.29 -1.07 -7.84
C ARG A 119 59.84 -2.13 -8.86
N ALA A 120 60.46 -2.20 -10.04
CA ALA A 120 60.17 -3.22 -11.06
C ALA A 120 60.84 -4.57 -10.70
N ARG A 121 60.45 -5.16 -9.57
CA ARG A 121 60.98 -6.45 -9.12
C ARG A 121 60.07 -7.60 -9.53
N VAL A 122 60.66 -8.65 -10.08
CA VAL A 122 59.98 -9.93 -10.33
C VAL A 122 60.07 -10.76 -9.05
N ASP A 123 58.92 -11.10 -8.46
CA ASP A 123 58.88 -11.99 -7.31
C ASP A 123 59.35 -13.40 -7.72
N GLN A 124 60.53 -13.79 -7.23
CA GLN A 124 61.14 -15.09 -7.56
C GLN A 124 60.43 -16.28 -6.90
N SER A 125 59.52 -16.04 -5.94
CA SER A 125 58.80 -17.11 -5.23
C SER A 125 57.74 -17.80 -6.10
N PHE A 126 57.35 -17.20 -7.23
CA PHE A 126 56.38 -17.76 -8.20
C PHE A 126 56.99 -18.59 -9.34
N ASN A 127 58.31 -18.85 -9.32
CA ASN A 127 58.99 -19.70 -10.33
C ASN A 127 58.50 -21.17 -10.37
N THR A 128 57.65 -21.59 -9.42
CA THR A 128 57.11 -22.95 -9.35
C THR A 128 55.75 -23.13 -10.04
N ALA A 129 55.07 -22.04 -10.43
CA ALA A 129 53.81 -22.10 -11.17
C ALA A 129 54.04 -21.64 -12.62
N SER A 130 53.96 -22.58 -13.58
CA SER A 130 54.14 -22.42 -15.02
C SER A 130 53.51 -21.15 -15.64
N ARG A 131 54.16 -19.99 -15.47
CA ARG A 131 53.77 -18.68 -16.02
C ARG A 131 54.90 -18.16 -16.92
N ASP A 132 54.52 -17.61 -18.06
CA ASP A 132 55.44 -17.07 -19.07
C ASP A 132 56.30 -15.91 -18.48
N PRO A 133 57.65 -15.98 -18.54
CA PRO A 133 58.56 -14.96 -18.04
C PRO A 133 58.29 -13.56 -18.59
N LEU A 134 57.81 -13.45 -19.84
CA LEU A 134 57.50 -12.16 -20.47
C LEU A 134 56.29 -11.50 -19.79
N THR A 135 55.29 -12.31 -19.43
CA THR A 135 54.11 -11.86 -18.71
C THR A 135 54.47 -11.35 -17.31
N GLN A 136 55.41 -11.99 -16.62
CA GLN A 136 55.88 -11.54 -15.30
C GLN A 136 56.67 -10.23 -15.37
N ALA A 137 57.55 -10.08 -16.36
CA ALA A 137 58.27 -8.84 -16.60
C ALA A 137 57.31 -7.67 -16.90
N ASN A 138 56.29 -7.90 -17.73
CA ASN A 138 55.24 -6.92 -18.03
C ASN A 138 54.47 -6.49 -16.77
N ILE A 139 54.12 -7.45 -15.90
CA ILE A 139 53.43 -7.17 -14.64
C ILE A 139 54.31 -6.32 -13.71
N ALA A 140 55.60 -6.66 -13.58
CA ALA A 140 56.54 -5.91 -12.75
C ALA A 140 56.76 -4.48 -13.26
N LEU A 141 56.88 -4.28 -14.57
CA LEU A 141 57.00 -2.94 -15.18
C LEU A 141 55.73 -2.11 -15.01
N ARG A 142 54.55 -2.72 -15.16
CA ARG A 142 53.26 -2.05 -14.89
C ARG A 142 53.11 -1.67 -13.43
N ALA A 143 53.47 -2.55 -12.50
CA ALA A 143 53.43 -2.27 -11.07
C ALA A 143 54.38 -1.13 -10.66
N ALA A 144 55.52 -1.01 -11.35
CA ALA A 144 56.49 0.05 -11.15
C ALA A 144 56.14 1.39 -11.83
N THR A 145 55.04 1.45 -12.57
CA THR A 145 54.58 2.65 -13.29
C THR A 145 53.27 3.16 -12.69
N GLN A 146 53.26 4.41 -12.21
CA GLN A 146 52.09 5.02 -11.56
C GLN A 146 51.85 6.42 -12.08
N SER A 147 50.61 6.91 -12.03
CA SER A 147 50.35 8.32 -12.31
C SER A 147 51.08 9.20 -11.29
N LEU A 148 51.45 10.43 -11.67
CA LEU A 148 52.12 11.36 -10.78
C LEU A 148 51.30 11.61 -9.52
N LEU A 149 49.97 11.73 -9.65
CA LEU A 149 49.08 11.87 -8.49
C LEU A 149 49.20 10.68 -7.54
N LYS A 150 49.10 9.45 -8.06
CA LYS A 150 49.19 8.24 -7.22
C LYS A 150 50.56 8.13 -6.55
N ALA A 151 51.63 8.39 -7.29
CA ALA A 151 52.98 8.36 -6.75
C ALA A 151 53.18 9.44 -5.66
N ALA A 152 52.66 10.65 -5.87
CA ALA A 152 52.76 11.74 -4.90
C ALA A 152 51.97 11.47 -3.62
N LEU A 153 50.77 10.88 -3.71
CA LEU A 153 49.95 10.51 -2.55
C LEU A 153 50.60 9.43 -1.68
N GLN A 154 51.36 8.51 -2.30
CA GLN A 154 52.12 7.49 -1.60
C GLN A 154 53.44 8.03 -1.00
N ASN A 155 53.81 9.26 -1.39
CA ASN A 155 55.01 9.96 -0.99
C ASN A 155 56.30 9.20 -1.35
N PHE A 156 57.45 9.80 -1.05
CA PHE A 156 58.76 9.27 -1.35
C PHE A 156 59.65 9.26 -0.11
N GLU A 157 60.57 8.32 -0.07
CA GLU A 157 61.61 8.22 0.94
C GLU A 157 62.72 9.24 0.70
N ALA A 158 63.45 9.59 1.75
CA ALA A 158 64.55 10.56 1.65
C ALA A 158 65.61 10.15 0.61
N TRP A 159 65.96 8.86 0.52
CA TRP A 159 66.99 8.39 -0.42
C TRP A 159 66.52 8.44 -1.89
N GLU A 160 65.21 8.35 -2.15
CA GLU A 160 64.64 8.41 -3.51
C GLU A 160 64.79 9.81 -4.14
N THR A 161 65.08 10.82 -3.33
CA THR A 161 65.36 12.19 -3.79
C THR A 161 66.79 12.37 -4.33
N ALA A 162 67.67 11.40 -4.12
CA ALA A 162 69.04 11.48 -4.63
C ALA A 162 69.06 11.18 -6.15
N PRO A 163 69.89 11.88 -6.95
CA PRO A 163 70.05 11.59 -8.36
C PRO A 163 70.44 10.13 -8.61
N GLY A 164 69.70 9.43 -9.48
CA GLY A 164 69.96 8.03 -9.82
C GLY A 164 69.49 6.99 -8.78
N ALA A 165 68.87 7.41 -7.68
CA ALA A 165 68.37 6.50 -6.66
C ALA A 165 67.34 5.50 -7.23
N MET A 166 66.40 6.01 -8.02
CA MET A 166 65.27 5.26 -8.56
C MET A 166 65.62 4.25 -9.67
N ASP A 167 66.87 4.23 -10.15
CA ASP A 167 67.33 3.36 -11.25
C ASP A 167 68.67 2.64 -11.02
N ALA A 168 69.32 2.88 -9.88
CA ALA A 168 70.65 2.37 -9.56
C ALA A 168 70.84 0.83 -9.64
N SER A 169 69.77 0.04 -9.60
CA SER A 169 69.84 -1.43 -9.44
C SER A 169 69.29 -2.27 -10.59
N THR A 170 68.74 -1.67 -11.66
CA THR A 170 67.93 -2.42 -12.66
C THR A 170 68.37 -2.28 -14.11
N GLY A 171 69.29 -1.36 -14.43
CA GLY A 171 69.75 -1.11 -15.80
C GLY A 171 68.72 -0.40 -16.70
N ILE A 172 67.53 -0.08 -16.19
CA ILE A 172 66.48 0.69 -16.87
C ILE A 172 66.36 2.04 -16.14
N LYS A 173 66.38 3.16 -16.88
CA LYS A 173 66.29 4.50 -16.28
C LYS A 173 64.88 4.80 -15.77
N ALA A 174 64.79 5.38 -14.58
CA ALA A 174 63.56 5.95 -14.07
C ALA A 174 63.23 7.23 -14.86
N GLN A 175 61.97 7.40 -15.25
CA GLN A 175 61.55 8.53 -16.10
C GLN A 175 60.10 8.91 -15.82
N VAL A 176 59.78 10.17 -16.11
CA VAL A 176 58.40 10.66 -16.18
C VAL A 176 57.95 10.69 -17.64
N PHE A 177 56.79 10.10 -17.92
CA PHE A 177 56.22 9.95 -19.26
C PHE A 177 54.86 10.65 -19.35
N SER A 178 54.60 11.37 -20.45
CA SER A 178 53.24 11.80 -20.79
C SER A 178 52.43 10.69 -21.48
N SER A 179 53.11 9.66 -21.98
CA SER A 179 52.52 8.44 -22.52
C SER A 179 53.60 7.37 -22.55
N PHE A 180 53.22 6.11 -22.30
CA PHE A 180 54.16 4.98 -22.32
C PHE A 180 53.51 3.72 -22.90
N GLU A 181 54.34 2.84 -23.43
CA GLU A 181 54.02 1.49 -23.85
C GLU A 181 55.01 0.50 -23.24
N ILE A 182 54.52 -0.68 -22.90
CA ILE A 182 55.34 -1.79 -22.40
C ILE A 182 55.38 -2.87 -23.48
N LEU A 183 56.56 -3.08 -24.05
CA LEU A 183 56.84 -4.03 -25.13
C LEU A 183 57.84 -5.05 -24.61
N GLY A 184 57.33 -6.17 -24.11
CA GLY A 184 58.15 -7.17 -23.41
C GLY A 184 58.86 -6.57 -22.19
N PRO A 185 60.15 -6.83 -21.93
CA PRO A 185 60.84 -6.33 -20.74
C PRO A 185 61.25 -4.85 -20.84
N GLN A 186 60.66 -4.07 -21.75
CA GLN A 186 61.02 -2.66 -21.98
C GLN A 186 59.81 -1.74 -21.84
N ILE A 187 60.06 -0.57 -21.25
CA ILE A 187 59.14 0.55 -21.23
C ILE A 187 59.67 1.65 -22.15
N THR A 188 58.83 2.14 -23.04
CA THR A 188 59.14 3.22 -23.99
C THR A 188 58.03 4.25 -23.97
N GLY A 189 58.30 5.51 -24.30
CA GLY A 189 57.29 6.56 -24.19
C GLY A 189 57.81 7.96 -24.44
N LYS A 190 56.91 8.94 -24.42
CA LYS A 190 57.27 10.36 -24.53
C LYS A 190 57.67 10.89 -23.16
N SER A 191 58.98 11.06 -22.96
CA SER A 191 59.54 11.57 -21.70
C SER A 191 59.28 13.07 -21.52
N LEU A 192 59.02 13.48 -20.28
CA LEU A 192 58.90 14.88 -19.87
C LEU A 192 60.18 15.33 -19.14
N PRO A 193 60.55 16.63 -19.22
CA PRO A 193 61.73 17.17 -18.53
C PRO A 193 61.48 17.37 -17.02
N ILE A 194 60.94 16.34 -16.36
CA ILE A 194 60.78 16.25 -14.91
C ILE A 194 61.69 15.13 -14.44
N SER A 195 62.76 15.47 -13.71
CA SER A 195 63.63 14.45 -13.13
C SER A 195 62.87 13.66 -12.04
N PRO A 196 62.91 12.32 -12.04
CA PRO A 196 62.26 11.52 -11.00
C PRO A 196 62.67 11.88 -9.57
N ALA A 197 63.97 12.11 -9.34
CA ALA A 197 64.51 12.54 -8.05
C ALA A 197 63.97 13.92 -7.63
N GLY A 198 63.91 14.88 -8.56
CA GLY A 198 63.32 16.19 -8.30
C GLY A 198 61.81 16.14 -8.03
N PHE A 199 61.09 15.23 -8.70
CA PHE A 199 59.67 14.99 -8.42
C PHE A 199 59.47 14.37 -7.03
N ALA A 200 60.32 13.43 -6.62
CA ALA A 200 60.29 12.89 -5.26
C ALA A 200 60.56 13.96 -4.20
N ALA A 201 61.55 14.83 -4.42
CA ALA A 201 61.84 15.95 -3.53
C ALA A 201 60.62 16.90 -3.42
N LEU A 202 59.99 17.23 -4.55
CA LEU A 202 58.77 18.04 -4.58
C LEU A 202 57.66 17.42 -3.73
N CYS A 203 57.39 16.12 -3.89
CA CYS A 203 56.33 15.43 -3.16
C CYS A 203 56.59 15.41 -1.65
N ARG A 204 57.84 15.20 -1.22
CA ARG A 204 58.23 15.23 0.21
C ARG A 204 58.06 16.61 0.84
N GLU A 205 58.43 17.66 0.10
CA GLU A 205 58.27 19.05 0.56
C GLU A 205 56.81 19.49 0.58
N LEU A 206 56.03 19.06 -0.41
CA LEU A 206 54.61 19.35 -0.48
C LEU A 206 53.83 18.61 0.62
N ASP A 207 54.23 17.39 0.99
CA ASP A 207 53.60 16.59 2.05
C ASP A 207 52.07 16.53 1.94
N LEU A 208 51.58 16.08 0.78
CA LEU A 208 50.13 16.01 0.49
C LEU A 208 49.35 15.21 1.54
N GLY A 209 49.95 14.13 2.08
CA GLY A 209 49.36 13.34 3.15
C GLY A 209 49.23 14.13 4.46
N GLY A 210 50.28 14.85 4.87
CA GLY A 210 50.23 15.72 6.04
C GLY A 210 49.23 16.87 5.89
N GLN A 211 49.20 17.52 4.72
CA GLN A 211 48.23 18.57 4.42
C GLN A 211 46.78 18.05 4.46
N TYR A 212 46.52 16.86 3.94
CA TYR A 212 45.18 16.29 3.96
C TYR A 212 44.73 15.87 5.36
N GLN A 213 45.64 15.38 6.21
CA GLN A 213 45.34 15.12 7.62
C GLN A 213 44.97 16.41 8.38
N ALA A 214 45.69 17.50 8.12
CA ALA A 214 45.35 18.82 8.66
C ALA A 214 44.00 19.32 8.12
N HIS A 215 43.71 19.09 6.84
CA HIS A 215 42.41 19.40 6.23
C HIS A 215 41.27 18.67 6.95
N ILE A 216 41.34 17.35 7.10
CA ILE A 216 40.33 16.55 7.83
C ILE A 216 40.11 17.14 9.23
N GLN A 217 41.17 17.36 10.00
CA GLN A 217 41.07 17.90 11.36
C GLN A 217 40.42 19.29 11.39
N ALA A 218 40.78 20.16 10.45
CA ALA A 218 40.20 21.49 10.34
C ALA A 218 38.69 21.43 10.07
N VAL A 219 38.22 20.54 9.17
CA VAL A 219 36.78 20.44 8.87
C VAL A 219 35.96 20.06 10.12
N PHE A 220 36.48 19.19 11.00
CA PHE A 220 35.81 18.81 12.24
C PHE A 220 35.86 19.87 13.36
N SER A 221 36.63 20.95 13.20
CA SER A 221 36.83 21.97 14.25
C SER A 221 36.54 23.40 13.79
N THR A 222 36.11 23.59 12.53
CA THR A 222 35.91 24.93 11.96
C THR A 222 34.65 25.60 12.51
N PRO A 223 34.74 26.82 13.09
CA PRO A 223 33.58 27.61 13.49
C PRO A 223 32.64 27.92 12.33
N SER A 224 31.32 27.86 12.60
CA SER A 224 30.29 28.26 11.62
C SER A 224 29.92 29.74 11.73
N THR A 225 30.30 30.41 12.83
CA THR A 225 30.08 31.84 13.04
C THR A 225 31.33 32.49 13.64
N PRO A 226 31.54 33.81 13.47
CA PRO A 226 32.71 34.51 14.01
C PRO A 226 32.86 34.43 15.53
N ASP A 227 31.75 34.25 16.26
CA ASP A 227 31.71 34.24 17.73
C ASP A 227 31.88 32.83 18.33
N GLU A 228 31.90 31.77 17.50
CA GLU A 228 32.04 30.38 17.94
C GLU A 228 33.53 29.99 18.06
N THR A 229 33.91 29.36 19.17
CA THR A 229 35.27 28.82 19.34
C THR A 229 35.43 27.47 18.64
N GLU A 230 36.67 27.06 18.33
CA GLU A 230 36.94 25.75 17.70
C GLU A 230 36.41 24.57 18.53
N ASP A 231 36.57 24.62 19.85
CA ASP A 231 36.05 23.57 20.76
C ASP A 231 34.52 23.49 20.77
N ALA A 232 33.84 24.64 20.68
CA ALA A 232 32.39 24.70 20.61
C ALA A 232 31.89 24.14 19.26
N ALA A 233 32.58 24.48 18.16
CA ALA A 233 32.29 23.95 16.83
C ALA A 233 32.48 22.43 16.76
N ALA A 234 33.60 21.92 17.28
CA ALA A 234 33.87 20.49 17.35
C ALA A 234 32.81 19.75 18.18
N SER A 235 32.44 20.29 19.34
CA SER A 235 31.40 19.71 20.20
C SER A 235 30.03 19.68 19.53
N ARG A 236 29.65 20.76 18.83
CA ARG A 236 28.40 20.83 18.08
C ARG A 236 28.37 19.81 16.94
N LEU A 237 29.41 19.77 16.11
CA LEU A 237 29.51 18.83 15.00
C LEU A 237 29.44 17.38 15.48
N ARG A 238 30.18 17.07 16.56
CA ARG A 238 30.11 15.77 17.23
C ARG A 238 28.68 15.40 17.60
N GLN A 239 27.94 16.31 18.25
CA GLN A 239 26.55 16.07 18.62
C GLN A 239 25.66 15.84 17.40
N THR A 240 25.80 16.63 16.34
CA THR A 240 25.02 16.47 15.11
C THR A 240 25.30 15.12 14.43
N PHE A 241 26.56 14.67 14.39
CA PHE A 241 26.90 13.34 13.87
C PHE A 241 26.33 12.20 14.72
N MET A 242 26.37 12.32 16.05
CA MET A 242 25.76 11.33 16.94
C MET A 242 24.24 11.26 16.74
N GLN A 243 23.58 12.39 16.52
CA GLN A 243 22.14 12.43 16.21
C GLN A 243 21.81 11.81 14.84
N LEU A 244 22.65 12.06 13.84
CA LEU A 244 22.53 11.40 12.54
C LEU A 244 22.67 9.88 12.68
N GLU A 245 23.69 9.41 13.39
CA GLU A 245 23.92 7.99 13.64
C GLU A 245 22.75 7.35 14.39
N ALA A 246 22.32 7.97 15.49
CA ALA A 246 21.19 7.48 16.28
C ALA A 246 19.91 7.41 15.46
N SER A 247 19.59 8.45 14.68
CA SER A 247 18.40 8.47 13.82
C SER A 247 18.44 7.36 12.75
N SER A 248 19.61 7.07 12.17
CA SER A 248 19.79 5.96 11.22
C SER A 248 19.51 4.60 11.87
N ILE A 249 20.07 4.35 13.07
CA ILE A 249 19.85 3.09 13.80
C ILE A 249 18.39 2.96 14.23
N ARG A 250 17.75 4.03 14.74
CA ARG A 250 16.32 4.02 15.11
C ARG A 250 15.43 3.70 13.92
N LEU A 251 15.74 4.27 12.76
CA LEU A 251 14.99 4.04 11.54
C LEU A 251 15.10 2.58 11.08
N GLN A 252 16.32 2.02 11.08
CA GLN A 252 16.53 0.59 10.78
C GLN A 252 15.87 -0.34 11.80
N LEU A 253 15.90 0.05 13.08
CA LEU A 253 15.23 -0.68 14.16
C LEU A 253 13.71 -0.71 13.95
N GLN A 254 13.11 0.41 13.55
CA GLN A 254 11.69 0.49 13.25
C GLN A 254 11.31 -0.35 12.01
N ILE A 255 12.15 -0.35 10.97
CA ILE A 255 11.97 -1.23 9.79
C ILE A 255 12.05 -2.71 10.21
N ALA A 256 13.05 -3.08 11.02
CA ALA A 256 13.22 -4.45 11.51
C ALA A 256 12.02 -4.89 12.36
N SER A 257 11.49 -4.01 13.22
CA SER A 257 10.29 -4.28 14.03
C SER A 257 9.05 -4.52 13.15
N LEU A 258 8.82 -3.66 12.15
CA LEU A 258 7.75 -3.82 11.16
C LEU A 258 7.87 -5.11 10.31
N GLN A 259 9.11 -5.59 10.12
CA GLN A 259 9.39 -6.85 9.44
C GLN A 259 9.43 -8.07 10.40
N GLN A 260 9.19 -7.87 11.70
CA GLN A 260 9.27 -8.91 12.74
C GLN A 260 10.65 -9.58 12.82
N GLN A 261 11.71 -8.82 12.52
CA GLN A 261 13.10 -9.27 12.57
C GLN A 261 13.77 -8.99 13.93
N ILE A 262 13.05 -8.42 14.89
CA ILE A 262 13.52 -8.15 16.24
C ILE A 262 12.37 -8.26 17.24
N SER A 263 12.66 -8.80 18.41
CA SER A 263 11.73 -8.92 19.53
C SER A 263 11.54 -7.59 20.28
N PRO A 264 10.37 -7.34 20.89
CA PRO A 264 10.09 -6.10 21.62
C PRO A 264 11.09 -5.81 22.75
N ASP A 265 11.57 -6.84 23.44
CA ASP A 265 12.50 -6.70 24.57
C ASP A 265 13.88 -6.19 24.10
N LEU A 266 14.43 -6.79 23.04
CA LEU A 266 15.70 -6.37 22.44
C LEU A 266 15.57 -5.02 21.72
N GLN A 267 14.41 -4.73 21.12
CA GLN A 267 14.09 -3.42 20.59
C GLN A 267 14.13 -2.34 21.69
N GLY A 268 13.46 -2.59 22.83
CA GLY A 268 13.46 -1.69 23.97
C GLY A 268 14.86 -1.45 24.52
N ALA A 269 15.65 -2.51 24.70
CA ALA A 269 17.03 -2.41 25.17
C ALA A 269 17.92 -1.57 24.23
N LEU A 270 17.80 -1.74 22.91
CA LEU A 270 18.56 -0.94 21.95
C LEU A 270 18.12 0.53 21.96
N LEU A 271 16.83 0.83 22.09
CA LEU A 271 16.35 2.21 22.24
C LEU A 271 16.93 2.87 23.50
N GLU A 272 16.97 2.16 24.62
CA GLU A 272 17.59 2.65 25.86
C GLU A 272 19.09 2.98 25.69
N LEU A 273 19.83 2.12 24.99
CA LEU A 273 21.25 2.35 24.66
C LEU A 273 21.41 3.59 23.76
N LEU A 274 20.53 3.77 22.78
CA LEU A 274 20.52 4.94 21.89
C LEU A 274 20.09 6.23 22.60
N ASP A 275 19.36 6.13 23.70
CA ASP A 275 19.03 7.25 24.61
C ASP A 275 20.20 7.57 25.57
N GLY A 276 21.31 6.82 25.50
CA GLY A 276 22.51 7.03 26.30
C GLY A 276 22.51 6.34 27.67
N LYS A 277 21.54 5.47 27.96
CA LYS A 277 21.55 4.66 29.19
C LYS A 277 22.67 3.62 29.12
N GLN A 278 23.46 3.50 30.19
CA GLN A 278 24.61 2.58 30.25
C GLN A 278 24.32 1.25 30.97
N GLN A 279 23.31 1.21 31.84
CA GLN A 279 22.98 0.03 32.66
C GLN A 279 21.71 -0.66 32.17
N VAL A 280 21.63 -0.90 30.86
CA VAL A 280 20.49 -1.58 30.25
C VAL A 280 20.52 -3.07 30.62
N ARG A 281 19.36 -3.61 31.03
CA ARG A 281 19.25 -5.01 31.45
C ARG A 281 18.07 -5.70 30.80
N LEU A 282 18.26 -6.96 30.44
CA LEU A 282 17.24 -7.90 29.98
C LEU A 282 17.31 -9.16 30.82
N ASP A 283 16.18 -9.63 31.35
CA ASP A 283 16.12 -10.77 32.28
C ASP A 283 17.10 -10.64 33.47
N ASN A 284 17.24 -9.41 33.99
CA ASN A 284 18.22 -9.05 35.03
C ASN A 284 19.70 -9.29 34.66
N ARG A 285 20.02 -9.50 33.38
CA ARG A 285 21.39 -9.56 32.85
C ARG A 285 21.75 -8.28 32.09
N PRO A 286 23.00 -7.79 32.18
CA PRO A 286 23.45 -6.66 31.38
C PRO A 286 23.31 -6.92 29.88
N VAL A 287 22.92 -5.90 29.12
CA VAL A 287 22.95 -5.91 27.66
C VAL A 287 24.19 -5.16 27.22
N ASN A 288 25.07 -5.85 26.49
CA ASN A 288 26.33 -5.30 25.98
C ASN A 288 26.18 -4.97 24.49
N CYS A 289 26.87 -3.92 24.07
CA CYS A 289 27.11 -3.63 22.66
C CYS A 289 28.59 -3.87 22.35
N SER A 290 28.85 -4.61 21.29
CA SER A 290 30.20 -5.02 20.90
C SER A 290 30.47 -4.67 19.45
N VAL A 291 31.70 -4.28 19.13
CA VAL A 291 32.19 -4.20 17.75
C VAL A 291 32.63 -5.58 17.27
N VAL A 292 32.57 -5.80 15.95
CA VAL A 292 32.93 -7.09 15.33
C VAL A 292 34.36 -7.03 14.81
N CYS A 293 35.13 -8.09 15.05
CA CYS A 293 36.46 -8.28 14.50
C CYS A 293 36.47 -9.49 13.56
N LEU A 294 37.14 -9.37 12.40
CA LEU A 294 37.44 -10.50 11.52
C LEU A 294 38.90 -10.90 11.73
N GLY A 295 39.13 -12.01 12.44
CA GLY A 295 40.46 -12.36 12.95
C GLY A 295 40.88 -11.39 14.05
N ASP A 296 41.94 -10.61 13.78
CA ASP A 296 42.49 -9.60 14.71
C ASP A 296 42.20 -8.17 14.22
N ILE A 297 41.39 -8.02 13.17
CA ILE A 297 41.07 -6.73 12.55
C ILE A 297 39.66 -6.33 12.96
N GLU A 298 39.56 -5.21 13.70
CA GLU A 298 38.28 -4.58 14.02
C GLU A 298 37.61 -4.06 12.73
N LEU A 299 36.34 -4.41 12.54
CA LEU A 299 35.53 -3.93 11.43
C LEU A 299 34.87 -2.60 11.80
N SER A 300 34.86 -1.67 10.86
CA SER A 300 34.31 -0.33 11.05
C SER A 300 32.78 -0.36 10.96
N GLY A 301 32.10 0.03 12.05
CA GLY A 301 30.66 0.32 12.06
C GLY A 301 29.70 -0.86 12.29
N LEU A 302 30.17 -2.10 12.37
CA LEU A 302 29.32 -3.26 12.70
C LEU A 302 29.13 -3.37 14.21
N LEU A 303 27.91 -3.66 14.64
CA LEU A 303 27.56 -3.83 16.04
C LEU A 303 26.84 -5.14 16.30
N VAL A 304 27.17 -5.76 17.42
CA VAL A 304 26.44 -6.89 18.00
C VAL A 304 25.90 -6.44 19.35
N ILE A 305 24.58 -6.55 19.53
CA ILE A 305 23.89 -6.23 20.77
C ILE A 305 23.26 -7.50 21.33
N GLY A 306 23.40 -7.73 22.62
CA GLY A 306 22.76 -8.86 23.28
C GLY A 306 23.07 -8.92 24.76
N LYS A 307 22.43 -9.86 25.47
CA LYS A 307 22.79 -10.15 26.86
C LYS A 307 24.26 -10.53 26.96
N ASP A 308 24.87 -10.17 28.08
CA ASP A 308 26.26 -10.52 28.37
C ASP A 308 26.47 -12.03 28.24
N ARG A 309 27.37 -12.40 27.32
CA ARG A 309 27.67 -13.78 26.93
C ARG A 309 28.74 -14.42 27.80
N ASP A 310 29.56 -13.64 28.52
CA ASP A 310 30.59 -14.19 29.41
C ASP A 310 29.99 -14.94 30.60
N ILE A 311 28.76 -14.56 30.97
CA ILE A 311 27.97 -15.17 32.05
C ILE A 311 26.83 -16.06 31.52
N ALA A 312 26.79 -16.33 30.21
CA ALA A 312 25.73 -17.14 29.60
C ALA A 312 25.93 -18.64 29.84
N THR A 313 24.86 -19.34 30.20
CA THR A 313 24.85 -20.80 30.38
C THR A 313 24.34 -21.56 29.16
N GLN A 314 23.86 -20.84 28.14
CA GLN A 314 23.30 -21.37 26.89
C GLN A 314 23.55 -20.39 25.74
N ALA A 315 23.26 -20.82 24.51
CA ALA A 315 23.29 -19.92 23.36
C ALA A 315 22.29 -18.77 23.57
N GLU A 316 22.77 -17.53 23.43
CA GLU A 316 21.95 -16.33 23.58
C GLU A 316 21.68 -15.71 22.22
N ARG A 317 20.48 -15.12 22.10
CA ARG A 317 20.10 -14.34 20.93
C ARG A 317 20.93 -13.07 20.84
N ILE A 318 21.20 -12.66 19.61
CA ILE A 318 21.96 -11.45 19.32
C ILE A 318 21.22 -10.63 18.27
N VAL A 319 21.34 -9.31 18.37
CA VAL A 319 20.97 -8.38 17.30
C VAL A 319 22.25 -7.94 16.63
N VAL A 320 22.32 -8.07 15.31
CA VAL A 320 23.45 -7.56 14.53
C VAL A 320 22.99 -6.36 13.72
N TYR A 321 23.74 -5.28 13.82
CA TYR A 321 23.61 -4.09 12.98
C TYR A 321 24.77 -4.04 11.99
N ILE A 322 24.45 -4.09 10.71
CA ILE A 322 25.36 -3.90 9.58
C ILE A 322 24.85 -2.69 8.79
N PRO A 323 25.50 -1.52 8.88
CA PRO A 323 25.06 -0.33 8.16
C PRO A 323 24.85 -0.62 6.67
N ASP A 324 23.78 -0.10 6.06
CA ASP A 324 23.39 -0.32 4.65
C ASP A 324 23.36 -1.77 4.12
N ASP A 325 23.28 -2.80 4.98
CA ASP A 325 23.22 -4.18 4.48
C ASP A 325 22.03 -4.31 3.50
N PRO A 326 22.27 -4.71 2.23
CA PRO A 326 21.20 -4.82 1.25
C PRO A 326 20.20 -5.94 1.58
N VAL A 327 20.53 -6.82 2.54
CA VAL A 327 19.73 -7.96 2.95
C VAL A 327 19.04 -7.69 4.28
N ALA A 328 19.79 -7.38 5.34
CA ALA A 328 19.24 -7.19 6.69
C ALA A 328 20.11 -6.23 7.53
N PRO A 329 19.90 -4.90 7.43
CA PRO A 329 20.68 -3.91 8.18
C PRO A 329 20.65 -4.09 9.68
N LEU A 330 19.52 -4.54 10.22
CA LEU A 330 19.35 -4.83 11.64
C LEU A 330 18.46 -6.07 11.78
N LYS A 331 18.98 -7.13 12.38
CA LYS A 331 18.26 -8.40 12.53
C LYS A 331 18.68 -9.13 13.80
N GLU A 332 17.69 -9.74 14.46
CA GLU A 332 17.85 -10.69 15.56
C GLU A 332 18.16 -12.09 15.01
N TYR A 333 19.12 -12.76 15.64
CA TYR A 333 19.56 -14.12 15.34
C TYR A 333 19.48 -14.95 16.61
N ASP A 334 19.12 -16.23 16.46
CA ASP A 334 19.02 -17.16 17.59
C ASP A 334 20.37 -17.40 18.31
N SER A 335 21.48 -17.27 17.59
CA SER A 335 22.83 -17.34 18.14
C SER A 335 23.88 -16.71 17.22
N VAL A 336 25.09 -16.49 17.76
CA VAL A 336 26.28 -16.05 17.00
C VAL A 336 26.61 -17.02 15.85
N GLU A 337 26.42 -18.32 16.06
CA GLU A 337 26.71 -19.34 15.03
C GLU A 337 25.77 -19.23 13.83
N VAL A 338 24.46 -19.00 14.09
CA VAL A 338 23.48 -18.79 13.03
C VAL A 338 23.84 -17.55 12.20
N PHE A 339 24.22 -16.45 12.86
CA PHE A 339 24.68 -15.24 12.18
C PHE A 339 25.92 -15.49 11.33
N ILE A 340 26.96 -16.16 11.86
CA ILE A 340 28.20 -16.44 11.13
C ILE A 340 27.93 -17.27 9.86
N ASN A 341 27.07 -18.27 9.96
CA ASN A 341 26.70 -19.12 8.83
C ASN A 341 25.95 -18.31 7.76
N GLU A 342 25.00 -17.47 8.15
CA GLU A 342 24.27 -16.61 7.22
C GLU A 342 25.19 -15.58 6.56
N LEU A 343 26.10 -14.95 7.33
CA LEU A 343 27.08 -14.01 6.79
C LEU A 343 28.02 -14.69 5.79
N ARG A 344 28.52 -15.90 6.10
CA ARG A 344 29.34 -16.72 5.18
C ARG A 344 28.61 -16.96 3.87
N ASP A 345 27.35 -17.38 3.93
CA ASP A 345 26.58 -17.70 2.74
C ASP A 345 26.38 -16.47 1.84
N ARG A 346 26.21 -15.29 2.45
CA ARG A 346 26.18 -14.01 1.73
C ARG A 346 27.55 -13.63 1.14
N MET A 347 28.68 -13.95 1.79
CA MET A 347 30.03 -13.68 1.24
C MET A 347 30.34 -14.44 -0.06
N PHE A 348 29.59 -15.49 -0.39
CA PHE A 348 29.71 -16.15 -1.70
C PHE A 348 29.12 -15.32 -2.85
N ILE A 349 28.32 -14.29 -2.55
CA ILE A 349 27.75 -13.38 -3.54
C ILE A 349 28.74 -12.25 -3.76
N ASN A 350 29.30 -12.15 -4.97
CA ASN A 350 30.36 -11.17 -5.28
C ASN A 350 29.95 -9.73 -4.95
N ASP A 351 28.72 -9.32 -5.27
CA ASP A 351 28.23 -7.97 -4.97
C ASP A 351 28.16 -7.70 -3.46
N TYR A 352 27.76 -8.71 -2.68
CA TYR A 352 27.73 -8.61 -1.21
C TYR A 352 29.14 -8.58 -0.62
N LEU A 353 30.05 -9.41 -1.12
CA LEU A 353 31.44 -9.41 -0.71
C LEU A 353 32.07 -8.04 -0.96
N ASN A 354 31.89 -7.48 -2.17
CA ASN A 354 32.36 -6.14 -2.52
C ASN A 354 31.78 -5.06 -1.60
N PHE A 355 30.48 -5.14 -1.31
CA PHE A 355 29.84 -4.29 -0.31
C PHE A 355 30.51 -4.43 1.06
N PHE A 356 30.73 -5.65 1.55
CA PHE A 356 31.28 -5.91 2.88
C PHE A 356 32.73 -5.43 3.03
N MET A 357 33.52 -5.44 1.94
CA MET A 357 34.92 -4.98 1.97
C MET A 357 35.08 -3.53 2.48
N ARG A 358 34.02 -2.71 2.42
CA ARG A 358 34.04 -1.32 2.90
C ARG A 358 34.21 -1.18 4.41
N PHE A 359 33.85 -2.22 5.18
CA PHE A 359 33.96 -2.23 6.63
C PHE A 359 35.36 -2.62 7.11
N ILE A 360 36.23 -3.06 6.22
CA ILE A 360 37.61 -3.41 6.54
C ILE A 360 38.47 -2.15 6.35
N PRO A 361 39.25 -1.74 7.38
CA PRO A 361 40.19 -0.63 7.26
C PRO A 361 41.08 -0.78 6.03
N ALA A 362 41.33 0.31 5.31
CA ALA A 362 41.99 0.30 4.00
C ALA A 362 43.33 -0.45 4.03
N ARG A 363 44.11 -0.25 5.10
CA ARG A 363 45.41 -0.92 5.33
C ARG A 363 45.37 -2.44 5.44
N HIS A 364 44.21 -3.03 5.71
CA HIS A 364 44.03 -4.47 5.85
C HIS A 364 43.20 -5.09 4.72
N ARG A 365 42.60 -4.26 3.85
CA ARG A 365 41.57 -4.68 2.90
C ARG A 365 42.08 -5.72 1.90
N SER A 366 43.24 -5.50 1.30
CA SER A 366 43.84 -6.41 0.30
C SER A 366 44.23 -7.75 0.91
N ALA A 367 45.02 -7.73 1.99
CA ALA A 367 45.45 -8.95 2.68
C ALA A 367 44.26 -9.77 3.22
N LEU A 368 43.22 -9.10 3.73
CA LEU A 368 42.04 -9.78 4.25
C LEU A 368 41.15 -10.31 3.11
N PHE A 369 41.03 -9.60 1.99
CA PHE A 369 40.34 -10.07 0.80
C PHE A 369 40.95 -11.38 0.29
N GLU A 370 42.28 -11.44 0.19
CA GLU A 370 42.97 -12.66 -0.25
C GLU A 370 42.70 -13.82 0.71
N LYS A 371 42.91 -13.61 2.02
CA LYS A 371 42.64 -14.62 3.06
C LYS A 371 41.18 -15.10 3.05
N LEU A 372 40.23 -14.19 2.84
CA LEU A 372 38.81 -14.50 2.79
C LEU A 372 38.48 -15.26 1.50
N SER A 373 39.02 -14.84 0.35
CA SER A 373 38.88 -15.51 -0.94
C SER A 373 39.43 -16.94 -0.90
N GLU A 374 40.61 -17.15 -0.31
CA GLU A 374 41.19 -18.49 -0.15
C GLU A 374 40.39 -19.38 0.80
N ARG A 375 39.77 -18.79 1.82
CA ARG A 375 38.93 -19.51 2.78
C ARG A 375 37.57 -19.89 2.19
N LEU A 376 36.97 -19.01 1.41
CA LEU A 376 35.69 -19.28 0.73
C LEU A 376 35.88 -20.17 -0.50
N TYR A 377 37.01 -20.04 -1.21
CA TYR A 377 37.33 -20.78 -2.42
C TYR A 377 38.71 -21.45 -2.34
N PRO A 378 38.90 -22.45 -1.45
CA PRO A 378 40.17 -23.14 -1.32
C PRO A 378 40.58 -23.84 -2.61
N LYS A 379 41.89 -23.95 -2.81
CA LYS A 379 42.46 -24.73 -3.92
C LYS A 379 42.34 -26.21 -3.59
N VAL A 380 41.52 -26.93 -4.33
CA VAL A 380 41.37 -28.39 -4.24
C VAL A 380 42.14 -29.06 -5.37
N LYS A 381 42.73 -30.23 -5.07
CA LYS A 381 43.39 -31.04 -6.09
C LYS A 381 42.34 -31.85 -6.86
N LYS A 382 42.38 -31.77 -8.20
CA LYS A 382 41.55 -32.53 -9.13
C LYS A 382 42.42 -33.39 -10.03
N GLY A 383 41.86 -34.48 -10.55
CA GLY A 383 42.55 -35.50 -11.35
C GLY A 383 42.68 -36.84 -10.60
N GLY A 384 42.63 -37.96 -11.33
CA GLY A 384 42.78 -39.31 -10.77
C GLY A 384 44.23 -39.67 -10.41
N ILE A 385 44.41 -40.82 -9.72
CA ILE A 385 45.74 -41.34 -9.34
C ILE A 385 46.66 -41.56 -10.55
N PHE A 386 46.07 -41.77 -11.74
CA PHE A 386 46.77 -42.02 -13.01
C PHE A 386 46.66 -40.86 -14.03
N GLU A 387 46.08 -39.72 -13.65
CA GLU A 387 45.95 -38.53 -14.51
C GLU A 387 46.77 -37.35 -13.97
N ARG A 388 47.00 -36.32 -14.80
CA ARG A 388 47.66 -35.09 -14.33
C ARG A 388 46.79 -34.44 -13.26
N GLN A 389 47.37 -34.13 -12.10
CA GLN A 389 46.69 -33.36 -11.07
C GLN A 389 46.76 -31.87 -11.38
N TRP A 390 45.65 -31.15 -11.20
CA TRP A 390 45.61 -29.69 -11.24
C TRP A 390 44.93 -29.13 -9.99
N LEU A 391 45.19 -27.85 -9.70
CA LEU A 391 44.53 -27.13 -8.62
C LEU A 391 43.37 -26.32 -9.19
N GLU A 392 42.18 -26.53 -8.64
CA GLU A 392 40.99 -25.78 -8.97
C GLU A 392 40.46 -25.08 -7.71
N ARG A 393 39.91 -23.88 -7.85
CA ARG A 393 39.26 -23.19 -6.73
C ARG A 393 37.80 -23.61 -6.67
N GLU A 394 37.38 -24.20 -5.56
CA GLU A 394 35.99 -24.62 -5.34
C GLU A 394 35.40 -23.94 -4.12
N ALA A 395 34.10 -23.63 -4.18
CA ALA A 395 33.39 -23.01 -3.06
C ALA A 395 33.29 -23.97 -1.86
N ASP A 396 33.83 -23.58 -0.71
CA ASP A 396 33.70 -24.33 0.54
C ASP A 396 32.51 -23.84 1.36
N ARG A 397 31.36 -24.51 1.21
CA ARG A 397 30.15 -24.19 1.97
C ARG A 397 30.29 -24.42 3.48
N ASN A 398 31.37 -25.03 3.95
CA ASN A 398 31.68 -25.20 5.37
C ASN A 398 32.76 -24.21 5.88
N ALA A 399 33.17 -23.25 5.05
CA ALA A 399 34.15 -22.23 5.40
C ALA A 399 33.75 -21.50 6.70
N ARG A 400 34.65 -21.43 7.67
CA ARG A 400 34.39 -20.74 8.94
C ARG A 400 34.93 -19.32 8.92
N LEU A 401 34.06 -18.33 9.07
CA LEU A 401 34.47 -16.94 9.31
C LEU A 401 34.91 -16.82 10.77
N HIS A 402 36.15 -16.38 11.00
CA HIS A 402 36.65 -16.16 12.36
C HIS A 402 36.20 -14.79 12.86
N LEU A 403 34.92 -14.68 13.21
CA LEU A 403 34.38 -13.49 13.84
C LEU A 403 34.61 -13.54 15.35
N ARG A 404 35.09 -12.43 15.88
CA ARG A 404 35.18 -12.14 17.31
C ARG A 404 34.45 -10.84 17.57
N GLU A 405 34.22 -10.55 18.84
CA GLU A 405 33.61 -9.31 19.26
C GLU A 405 34.38 -8.68 20.41
N THR A 406 34.27 -7.37 20.56
CA THR A 406 34.89 -6.62 21.65
C THR A 406 33.87 -5.65 22.22
N VAL A 407 33.60 -5.77 23.53
CA VAL A 407 32.58 -4.97 24.21
C VAL A 407 33.00 -3.49 24.23
N LEU A 408 32.09 -2.62 23.79
CA LEU A 408 32.25 -1.18 23.83
C LEU A 408 32.19 -0.68 25.29
N GLN A 409 33.10 0.24 25.62
CA GLN A 409 33.17 0.83 26.97
C GLN A 409 32.61 2.26 26.95
N GLY A 410 31.63 2.54 27.80
CA GLY A 410 30.99 3.87 27.89
C GLY A 410 29.75 4.00 26.99
N PRO A 411 29.26 5.24 26.74
CA PRO A 411 28.04 5.43 25.95
C PRO A 411 28.23 5.01 24.49
N LEU A 412 27.18 4.41 23.91
CA LEU A 412 27.21 3.84 22.56
C LEU A 412 27.58 4.87 21.49
N LEU A 413 26.83 5.97 21.40
CA LEU A 413 26.97 6.96 20.32
C LEU A 413 28.34 7.66 20.35
N ASP A 414 28.88 7.91 21.54
CA ASP A 414 30.21 8.49 21.72
C ASP A 414 31.30 7.58 21.14
N ASN A 415 31.22 6.27 21.42
CA ASN A 415 32.15 5.27 20.87
C ASN A 415 32.03 5.13 19.36
N LEU A 416 30.81 5.12 18.82
CA LEU A 416 30.58 5.01 17.37
C LEU A 416 31.15 6.22 16.63
N HIS A 417 30.90 7.42 17.16
CA HIS A 417 31.43 8.65 16.57
C HIS A 417 32.95 8.64 16.53
N GLU A 418 33.58 8.30 17.66
CA GLU A 418 35.04 8.30 17.77
C GLU A 418 35.67 7.27 16.82
N ARG A 419 35.11 6.07 16.75
CA ARG A 419 35.58 5.02 15.82
C ARG A 419 35.44 5.39 14.37
N LYS A 420 34.32 6.03 13.97
CA LYS A 420 34.16 6.52 12.59
C LYS A 420 35.19 7.60 12.26
N ARG A 421 35.47 8.49 13.21
CA ARG A 421 36.49 9.54 13.07
C ARG A 421 37.90 8.94 12.94
N GLU A 422 38.23 7.96 13.78
CA GLU A 422 39.50 7.23 13.71
C GLU A 422 39.65 6.45 12.41
N ALA A 423 38.61 5.73 11.98
CA ALA A 423 38.61 4.99 10.71
C ALA A 423 38.81 5.91 9.50
N LEU A 424 38.14 7.07 9.46
CA LEU A 424 38.36 8.07 8.40
C LEU A 424 39.83 8.55 8.37
N ARG A 425 40.40 8.87 9.53
CA ARG A 425 41.78 9.36 9.62
C ARG A 425 42.78 8.29 9.23
N ASP A 426 42.56 7.05 9.68
CA ASP A 426 43.42 5.91 9.38
C ASP A 426 43.40 5.54 7.90
N ASP A 427 42.21 5.47 7.29
CA ASP A 427 42.09 5.24 5.84
C ASP A 427 42.76 6.37 5.06
N ALA A 428 42.63 7.62 5.52
CA ALA A 428 43.30 8.77 4.89
C ALA A 428 44.83 8.70 5.03
N LEU A 429 45.37 8.23 6.17
CA LEU A 429 46.81 7.99 6.34
C LEU A 429 47.31 6.87 5.42
N PHE A 430 46.48 5.86 5.18
CA PHE A 430 46.82 4.78 4.27
C PHE A 430 46.81 5.21 2.80
N HIS A 431 45.97 6.15 2.39
CA HIS A 431 45.93 6.58 0.98
C HIS A 431 46.82 7.80 0.68
N GLY A 432 46.93 8.74 1.62
CA GLY A 432 47.78 9.92 1.54
C GLY A 432 48.81 9.89 2.66
N VAL A 433 50.02 9.40 2.37
CA VAL A 433 51.05 9.14 3.37
C VAL A 433 51.80 10.42 3.72
N PRO A 434 51.76 10.89 4.97
CA PRO A 434 52.57 12.03 5.39
C PRO A 434 54.07 11.73 5.29
N THR A 435 54.89 12.72 4.98
CA THR A 435 56.35 12.56 4.84
C THR A 435 56.96 11.97 6.11
N ALA A 436 56.52 12.43 7.28
CA ALA A 436 56.96 11.92 8.58
C ALA A 436 56.61 10.44 8.81
N VAL A 437 55.48 9.95 8.29
CA VAL A 437 55.08 8.54 8.37
C VAL A 437 55.90 7.70 7.40
N GLN A 438 56.17 8.23 6.21
CA GLN A 438 57.00 7.54 5.21
C GLN A 438 58.43 7.31 5.70
N ASP A 439 58.97 8.24 6.52
CA ASP A 439 60.30 8.13 7.12
C ASP A 439 60.41 7.05 8.21
N GLN A 440 59.28 6.56 8.75
CA GLN A 440 59.26 5.56 9.83
C GLN A 440 59.10 4.11 9.34
N LYS A 441 58.76 3.88 8.06
CA LYS A 441 58.52 2.51 7.53
C LYS A 441 59.82 1.74 7.30
N THR A 442 59.82 0.42 7.50
CA THR A 442 60.95 -0.46 7.10
C THR A 442 60.87 -0.86 5.62
N PHE A 443 61.98 -1.25 4.98
CA PHE A 443 62.03 -1.46 3.52
C PHE A 443 61.05 -2.53 3.03
N ASP A 444 60.90 -3.62 3.80
CA ASP A 444 60.03 -4.75 3.43
C ASP A 444 58.54 -4.42 3.56
N GLU A 445 58.16 -3.68 4.60
CA GLU A 445 56.78 -3.17 4.79
C GLU A 445 56.36 -2.24 3.65
N ARG A 446 57.32 -1.52 3.05
CA ARG A 446 57.08 -0.58 1.95
C ARG A 446 56.78 -1.29 0.63
N VAL A 447 57.50 -2.36 0.30
CA VAL A 447 57.27 -3.13 -0.93
C VAL A 447 55.89 -3.80 -0.92
N GLN A 448 55.48 -4.37 0.22
CA GLN A 448 54.15 -4.97 0.37
C GLN A 448 53.03 -3.94 0.26
N TYR A 449 53.20 -2.79 0.91
CA TYR A 449 52.26 -1.67 0.84
C TYR A 449 52.01 -1.17 -0.61
N PHE A 450 53.02 -1.17 -1.47
CA PHE A 450 52.89 -0.84 -2.90
C PHE A 450 52.13 -1.88 -3.73
N MET A 451 52.18 -3.16 -3.34
CA MET A 451 51.44 -4.23 -4.02
C MET A 451 49.97 -4.25 -3.63
N ASP A 452 49.64 -3.80 -2.41
CA ASP A 452 48.28 -3.84 -1.85
C ASP A 452 47.38 -2.66 -2.25
N THR A 453 47.87 -1.64 -2.98
CA THR A 453 47.15 -0.41 -3.34
C THR A 453 46.09 -0.58 -4.46
N ALA A 454 45.42 -1.74 -4.52
CA ALA A 454 44.40 -2.07 -5.52
C ALA A 454 43.04 -1.39 -5.24
N PHE A 455 42.72 -1.12 -3.97
CA PHE A 455 41.45 -0.51 -3.55
C PHE A 455 41.60 1.00 -3.28
N ASN A 456 41.65 1.81 -4.36
CA ASN A 456 41.97 3.25 -4.29
C ASN A 456 40.79 4.17 -3.91
N VAL A 457 40.00 3.84 -2.88
CA VAL A 457 38.88 4.72 -2.48
C VAL A 457 38.87 4.93 -0.98
N LEU A 458 39.09 6.18 -0.56
CA LEU A 458 38.80 6.66 0.78
C LEU A 458 37.27 6.67 0.98
N ASN A 459 36.76 5.89 1.93
CA ASN A 459 35.32 5.79 2.22
C ASN A 459 34.81 6.99 3.03
N ILE A 460 34.84 8.22 2.47
CA ILE A 460 34.25 9.41 3.09
C ILE A 460 32.72 9.23 3.29
N ALA A 461 32.10 8.37 2.48
CA ALA A 461 30.68 8.05 2.54
C ALA A 461 30.20 7.37 3.84
N GLY A 462 31.08 6.93 4.75
CA GLY A 462 30.72 6.18 5.97
C GLY A 462 29.86 6.95 7.00
N PHE A 463 29.65 8.25 6.81
CA PHE A 463 28.81 9.10 7.66
C PHE A 463 27.35 9.21 7.21
N VAL A 464 27.02 8.79 5.99
CA VAL A 464 25.65 8.79 5.46
C VAL A 464 25.33 7.40 4.94
N VAL A 465 24.08 6.95 5.11
CA VAL A 465 23.63 5.57 4.85
C VAL A 465 22.81 5.57 3.55
N PRO A 466 23.40 5.31 2.36
CA PRO A 466 22.73 5.51 1.08
C PRO A 466 21.58 4.55 0.81
N VAL A 467 21.68 3.29 1.26
CA VAL A 467 20.67 2.24 0.98
C VAL A 467 19.37 2.52 1.73
N LEU A 468 19.49 3.03 2.96
CA LEU A 468 18.35 3.46 3.75
C LEU A 468 17.56 4.56 3.04
N GLY A 469 18.27 5.45 2.33
CA GLY A 469 17.68 6.46 1.46
C GLY A 469 16.71 5.85 0.45
N GLU A 470 17.13 4.88 -0.37
CA GLU A 470 16.25 4.31 -1.41
C GLU A 470 15.00 3.61 -0.86
N VAL A 471 15.14 2.84 0.23
CA VAL A 471 14.00 2.14 0.86
C VAL A 471 13.01 3.15 1.40
N MET A 472 13.49 4.16 2.13
CA MET A 472 12.60 5.17 2.71
C MET A 472 11.98 6.10 1.68
N MET A 473 12.63 6.32 0.53
CA MET A 473 11.99 6.97 -0.62
C MET A 473 10.79 6.16 -1.12
N ALA A 474 10.92 4.84 -1.28
CA ALA A 474 9.80 4.01 -1.69
C ALA A 474 8.67 4.02 -0.64
N VAL A 475 9.02 3.93 0.65
CA VAL A 475 8.06 4.00 1.76
C VAL A 475 7.30 5.32 1.76
N THR A 476 8.02 6.45 1.68
CA THR A 476 7.45 7.80 1.63
C THR A 476 6.51 7.95 0.43
N ALA A 477 6.94 7.52 -0.75
CA ALA A 477 6.12 7.58 -1.97
C ALA A 477 4.80 6.80 -1.82
N ILE A 478 4.88 5.58 -1.31
CA ILE A 478 3.69 4.73 -1.08
C ILE A 478 2.78 5.38 -0.04
N GLN A 479 3.31 5.89 1.07
CA GLN A 479 2.50 6.50 2.10
C GLN A 479 1.82 7.77 1.61
N LEU A 480 2.55 8.67 0.96
CA LEU A 480 2.01 9.91 0.40
C LEU A 480 0.85 9.63 -0.56
N VAL A 481 0.98 8.62 -1.42
CA VAL A 481 -0.11 8.17 -2.29
C VAL A 481 -1.37 7.81 -1.50
N HIS A 482 -1.24 7.08 -0.39
CA HIS A 482 -2.40 6.65 0.40
C HIS A 482 -2.90 7.71 1.40
N GLU A 483 -2.10 8.73 1.68
CA GLU A 483 -2.52 9.91 2.44
C GLU A 483 -3.28 10.90 1.57
N VAL A 484 -2.95 10.96 0.27
CA VAL A 484 -3.64 11.81 -0.70
C VAL A 484 -4.85 11.12 -1.30
N TYR A 485 -4.76 9.83 -1.62
CA TYR A 485 -5.79 9.12 -2.37
C TYR A 485 -6.44 8.00 -1.56
N GLU A 486 -7.76 7.85 -1.71
CA GLU A 486 -8.54 6.74 -1.15
C GLU A 486 -8.81 5.67 -2.22
N GLY A 487 -8.59 4.41 -1.85
CA GLY A 487 -8.96 3.25 -2.66
C GLY A 487 -8.11 3.05 -3.91
N VAL A 488 -6.89 3.59 -3.93
CA VAL A 488 -5.93 3.49 -5.05
C VAL A 488 -5.76 2.07 -5.56
N GLU A 489 -5.83 1.05 -4.69
CA GLU A 489 -5.64 -0.34 -5.09
C GLU A 489 -6.68 -0.83 -6.10
N SER A 490 -7.90 -0.28 -6.06
CA SER A 490 -9.02 -0.64 -6.95
C SER A 490 -8.96 0.01 -8.34
N TRP A 491 -8.09 1.00 -8.52
CA TRP A 491 -8.02 1.76 -9.77
C TRP A 491 -7.36 0.98 -10.90
N ALA A 492 -7.71 1.33 -12.13
CA ALA A 492 -7.06 0.81 -13.32
C ALA A 492 -5.57 1.24 -13.37
N LYS A 493 -4.77 0.54 -14.17
CA LYS A 493 -3.31 0.75 -14.20
C LYS A 493 -2.95 2.15 -14.71
N ASP A 494 -3.63 2.62 -15.74
CA ASP A 494 -3.49 3.94 -16.35
C ASP A 494 -3.98 5.05 -15.41
N GLU A 495 -5.09 4.85 -14.70
CA GLU A 495 -5.59 5.75 -13.66
C GLU A 495 -4.55 5.96 -12.55
N LYS A 496 -3.95 4.87 -12.04
CA LYS A 496 -2.84 4.91 -11.06
C LYS A 496 -1.66 5.71 -11.59
N GLN A 497 -1.26 5.48 -12.85
CA GLN A 497 -0.15 6.18 -13.46
C GLN A 497 -0.40 7.69 -13.57
N GLN A 498 -1.60 8.10 -14.00
CA GLN A 498 -1.98 9.51 -14.11
C GLN A 498 -1.97 10.21 -12.75
N ALA A 499 -2.57 9.59 -11.72
CA ALA A 499 -2.61 10.16 -10.38
C ALA A 499 -1.23 10.23 -9.72
N PHE A 500 -0.38 9.23 -9.91
CA PHE A 500 0.97 9.22 -9.34
C PHE A 500 1.86 10.26 -10.05
N ALA A 501 1.76 10.37 -11.38
CA ALA A 501 2.46 11.41 -12.13
C ALA A 501 2.07 12.80 -11.63
N TYR A 502 0.76 13.09 -11.59
CA TYR A 502 0.26 14.38 -11.11
C TYR A 502 0.70 14.68 -9.66
N LEU A 503 0.63 13.70 -8.77
CA LEU A 503 1.10 13.84 -7.37
C LEU A 503 2.55 14.33 -7.31
N PHE A 504 3.47 13.64 -8.00
CA PHE A 504 4.89 14.00 -7.98
C PHE A 504 5.18 15.29 -8.73
N ASP A 505 4.44 15.60 -9.81
CA ASP A 505 4.56 16.87 -10.53
C ASP A 505 4.16 18.05 -9.63
N VAL A 506 3.10 17.91 -8.82
CA VAL A 506 2.71 18.94 -7.85
C VAL A 506 3.79 19.12 -6.78
N VAL A 507 4.30 18.03 -6.20
CA VAL A 507 5.37 18.09 -5.17
C VAL A 507 6.62 18.78 -5.71
N GLU A 508 7.08 18.41 -6.92
CA GLU A 508 8.25 19.01 -7.57
C GLU A 508 8.06 20.50 -7.84
N ASN A 509 6.89 20.90 -8.34
CA ASN A 509 6.61 22.31 -8.63
C ASN A 509 6.50 23.16 -7.36
N VAL A 510 5.92 22.62 -6.27
CA VAL A 510 5.89 23.32 -4.98
C VAL A 510 7.30 23.49 -4.41
N ALA A 511 8.16 22.48 -4.57
CA ALA A 511 9.54 22.54 -4.10
C ALA A 511 10.38 23.58 -4.85
N LEU A 512 10.27 23.64 -6.18
CA LEU A 512 10.96 24.64 -7.01
C LEU A 512 10.64 26.08 -6.59
N ILE A 513 9.38 26.36 -6.22
CA ILE A 513 8.96 27.69 -5.75
C ILE A 513 9.59 28.01 -4.39
N SER A 514 9.64 27.01 -3.51
CA SER A 514 10.22 27.17 -2.17
C SER A 514 11.72 27.45 -2.25
N ALA A 515 12.44 26.77 -3.15
CA ALA A 515 13.88 26.93 -3.35
C ALA A 515 14.29 28.29 -3.95
N LEU A 516 13.44 28.91 -4.78
CA LEU A 516 13.73 30.20 -5.42
C LEU A 516 13.53 31.43 -4.49
N GLY A 517 13.20 31.22 -3.20
CA GLY A 517 13.17 32.29 -2.20
C GLY A 517 12.11 33.36 -2.43
N ALA A 518 11.06 33.07 -3.20
CA ALA A 518 9.99 34.01 -3.47
C ALA A 518 9.04 34.15 -2.28
N ALA A 519 9.43 34.99 -1.31
CA ALA A 519 8.50 35.79 -0.56
C ALA A 519 7.80 36.77 -1.52
N SER A 520 6.84 36.30 -2.32
CA SER A 520 5.87 37.18 -2.97
C SER A 520 4.52 36.95 -2.34
N THR A 521 4.18 37.85 -1.44
CA THR A 521 2.82 38.27 -1.11
C THR A 521 1.84 38.00 -2.24
N GLY A 522 0.84 37.14 -1.98
CA GLY A 522 -0.45 37.05 -2.68
C GLY A 522 -0.49 37.10 -4.21
N ALA A 523 -0.92 35.99 -4.83
CA ALA A 523 -1.57 35.90 -6.16
C ALA A 523 -0.78 35.39 -7.38
N ALA A 524 0.54 35.15 -7.33
CA ALA A 524 1.22 34.39 -8.39
C ALA A 524 1.29 32.91 -7.99
N GLY A 525 0.25 32.14 -8.32
CA GLY A 525 0.11 30.73 -7.96
C GLY A 525 1.22 29.84 -8.53
N ILE A 526 1.33 28.64 -7.96
CA ILE A 526 2.15 27.53 -8.49
C ILE A 526 1.90 27.42 -10.00
N PRO A 527 2.93 27.30 -10.86
CA PRO A 527 2.74 27.09 -12.29
C PRO A 527 1.69 26.00 -12.48
N ALA A 528 0.63 26.29 -13.25
CA ALA A 528 -0.56 25.45 -13.27
C ALA A 528 -0.20 24.03 -13.76
N VAL A 529 0.02 23.11 -12.82
CA VAL A 529 0.08 21.68 -13.11
C VAL A 529 -1.33 21.31 -13.56
N GLN A 530 -1.52 21.12 -14.85
CA GLN A 530 -2.84 20.76 -15.37
C GLN A 530 -3.16 19.34 -14.91
N ALA A 531 -4.13 19.22 -14.02
CA ALA A 531 -4.65 17.93 -13.59
C ALA A 531 -5.20 17.17 -14.81
N PRO A 532 -4.82 15.89 -15.00
CA PRO A 532 -5.49 15.01 -15.96
C PRO A 532 -6.99 14.91 -15.66
N GLU A 533 -7.82 14.64 -16.68
CA GLU A 533 -9.29 14.51 -16.50
C GLU A 533 -9.67 13.49 -15.41
N PHE A 534 -8.97 12.36 -15.34
CA PHE A 534 -9.15 11.39 -14.26
C PHE A 534 -8.94 12.02 -12.88
N VAL A 535 -7.85 12.77 -12.69
CA VAL A 535 -7.55 13.42 -11.41
C VAL A 535 -8.58 14.49 -11.09
N LYS A 536 -9.09 15.25 -12.07
CA LYS A 536 -10.16 16.23 -11.87
C LYS A 536 -11.47 15.58 -11.41
N SER A 537 -11.73 14.34 -11.81
CA SER A 537 -12.94 13.60 -11.43
C SER A 537 -12.92 13.08 -9.99
N LEU A 538 -11.77 13.09 -9.33
CA LEU A 538 -11.66 12.66 -7.93
C LEU A 538 -12.35 13.67 -7.01
N LYS A 539 -13.04 13.17 -5.99
CA LYS A 539 -13.77 13.97 -5.01
C LYS A 539 -13.02 13.97 -3.67
N PRO A 540 -12.78 15.14 -3.04
CA PRO A 540 -12.29 15.17 -1.66
C PRO A 540 -13.36 14.62 -0.72
N VAL A 541 -12.96 13.68 0.13
CA VAL A 541 -13.82 13.05 1.15
C VAL A 541 -13.14 13.07 2.50
N ASP A 542 -13.93 13.29 3.54
CA ASP A 542 -13.45 13.39 4.92
C ASP A 542 -13.59 12.05 5.64
N PHE A 543 -12.55 11.72 6.41
CA PHE A 543 -12.49 10.54 7.25
C PHE A 543 -12.76 10.89 8.73
N PRO A 544 -13.26 9.91 9.51
CA PRO A 544 -13.27 10.03 10.96
C PRO A 544 -11.86 10.39 11.47
N GLY A 545 -11.73 11.53 12.16
CA GLY A 545 -10.43 12.10 12.56
C GLY A 545 -9.99 13.35 11.79
N GLY A 546 -10.81 13.87 10.88
CA GLY A 546 -10.60 15.17 10.23
C GLY A 546 -9.57 15.16 9.08
N THR A 547 -9.22 13.97 8.58
CA THR A 547 -8.32 13.86 7.43
C THR A 547 -9.12 13.78 6.13
N THR A 548 -8.76 14.61 5.16
CA THR A 548 -9.34 14.57 3.81
C THR A 548 -8.45 13.75 2.88
N ARG A 549 -9.06 12.96 1.98
CA ARG A 549 -8.39 12.25 0.87
C ARG A 549 -9.20 12.38 -0.41
N LEU A 550 -8.58 12.17 -1.57
CA LEU A 550 -9.22 12.16 -2.88
C LEU A 550 -9.73 10.76 -3.20
N TRP A 551 -11.04 10.61 -3.35
CA TRP A 551 -11.71 9.37 -3.67
C TRP A 551 -12.21 9.37 -5.11
N LYS A 552 -12.06 8.24 -5.81
CA LYS A 552 -12.72 8.01 -7.11
C LYS A 552 -14.21 7.76 -6.85
N PRO A 553 -15.15 8.57 -7.38
CA PRO A 553 -16.59 8.43 -7.12
C PRO A 553 -17.16 7.16 -7.78
N ASP A 554 -16.89 6.00 -7.19
CA ASP A 554 -17.24 4.67 -7.71
C ASP A 554 -17.60 3.74 -6.56
N LEU A 555 -18.82 3.21 -6.59
CA LEU A 555 -19.33 2.26 -5.59
C LEU A 555 -18.93 0.81 -5.90
N THR A 556 -18.39 0.51 -7.09
CA THR A 556 -18.01 -0.84 -7.49
C THR A 556 -17.13 -1.57 -6.47
N PRO A 557 -16.10 -0.94 -5.87
CA PRO A 557 -15.24 -1.60 -4.88
C PRO A 557 -15.96 -1.96 -3.57
N PHE A 558 -17.16 -1.42 -3.32
CA PHE A 558 -17.96 -1.64 -2.12
C PHE A 558 -18.96 -2.79 -2.26
N ALA A 559 -19.17 -3.29 -3.48
CA ALA A 559 -20.09 -4.39 -3.73
C ALA A 559 -19.59 -5.68 -3.06
N HIS A 560 -20.52 -6.40 -2.45
CA HIS A 560 -20.27 -7.70 -1.85
C HIS A 560 -20.74 -8.80 -2.79
N ASP A 561 -19.86 -9.77 -3.05
CA ASP A 561 -20.18 -10.95 -3.84
C ASP A 561 -20.94 -11.96 -2.96
N ILE A 562 -22.22 -11.68 -2.73
CA ILE A 562 -23.12 -12.52 -1.94
C ILE A 562 -24.45 -12.76 -2.67
N VAL A 563 -25.02 -13.95 -2.46
CA VAL A 563 -26.36 -14.31 -2.93
C VAL A 563 -27.28 -14.42 -1.72
N LEU A 564 -28.29 -13.55 -1.65
CA LEU A 564 -29.30 -13.60 -0.58
C LEU A 564 -30.19 -14.86 -0.74
N PRO A 565 -30.60 -15.53 0.36
CA PRO A 565 -31.46 -16.70 0.28
C PRO A 565 -32.77 -16.43 -0.45
N LYS A 566 -33.20 -17.39 -1.28
CA LYS A 566 -34.51 -17.32 -1.95
C LYS A 566 -35.63 -17.29 -0.92
N GLY A 567 -36.53 -16.30 -1.03
CA GLY A 567 -37.66 -16.12 -0.12
C GLY A 567 -37.41 -15.22 1.09
N LEU A 568 -36.16 -14.77 1.32
CA LEU A 568 -35.89 -13.73 2.31
C LEU A 568 -36.64 -12.46 1.91
N GLN A 569 -37.38 -11.85 2.84
CA GLN A 569 -38.12 -10.62 2.60
C GLN A 569 -37.35 -9.42 3.17
N PRO A 570 -37.34 -8.27 2.47
CA PRO A 570 -36.80 -7.05 3.02
C PRO A 570 -37.74 -6.47 4.10
N ASP A 571 -37.20 -5.59 4.94
CA ASP A 571 -38.01 -4.76 5.82
C ASP A 571 -38.75 -3.64 5.06
N ALA A 572 -39.51 -2.80 5.78
CA ALA A 572 -40.28 -1.70 5.20
C ALA A 572 -39.43 -0.66 4.45
N THR A 573 -38.12 -0.61 4.70
CA THR A 573 -37.19 0.28 4.01
C THR A 573 -36.54 -0.37 2.80
N GLY A 574 -36.69 -1.68 2.60
CA GLY A 574 -36.05 -2.43 1.51
C GLY A 574 -34.75 -3.15 1.90
N LEU A 575 -34.40 -3.19 3.20
CA LEU A 575 -33.17 -3.82 3.67
C LEU A 575 -33.40 -5.29 4.04
N TYR A 576 -32.45 -6.13 3.67
CA TYR A 576 -32.45 -7.55 4.01
C TYR A 576 -31.55 -7.80 5.22
N THR A 577 -32.10 -8.43 6.26
CA THR A 577 -31.30 -8.83 7.42
C THR A 577 -30.82 -10.26 7.24
N TRP A 578 -29.50 -10.46 7.14
CA TRP A 578 -28.91 -11.79 6.96
C TRP A 578 -27.50 -11.86 7.55
N GLN A 579 -27.20 -12.94 8.28
CA GLN A 579 -25.94 -13.14 9.00
C GLN A 579 -25.51 -11.96 9.90
N GLY A 580 -26.47 -11.31 10.57
CA GLY A 580 -26.19 -10.21 11.49
C GLY A 580 -25.82 -8.87 10.81
N LYS A 581 -26.00 -8.77 9.49
CA LYS A 581 -25.79 -7.54 8.71
C LYS A 581 -27.06 -7.11 8.00
N GLN A 582 -27.13 -5.83 7.63
CA GLN A 582 -28.14 -5.30 6.73
C GLN A 582 -27.58 -5.18 5.31
N TRP A 583 -28.36 -5.68 4.36
CA TRP A 583 -27.98 -5.78 2.95
C TRP A 583 -28.94 -4.97 2.09
N LEU A 584 -28.37 -4.16 1.20
CA LEU A 584 -29.10 -3.36 0.23
C LEU A 584 -28.76 -3.83 -1.19
N PRO A 585 -29.70 -4.49 -1.89
CA PRO A 585 -29.63 -4.67 -3.33
C PRO A 585 -29.85 -3.33 -4.03
N LEU A 586 -28.86 -2.86 -4.79
CA LEU A 586 -28.91 -1.60 -5.51
C LEU A 586 -28.19 -1.78 -6.86
N GLU A 587 -28.90 -1.52 -7.96
CA GLU A 587 -28.38 -1.62 -9.34
C GLU A 587 -27.74 -2.98 -9.69
N GLY A 588 -28.36 -4.08 -9.24
CA GLY A 588 -27.87 -5.43 -9.52
C GLY A 588 -26.62 -5.82 -8.72
N ARG A 589 -26.26 -5.04 -7.69
CA ARG A 589 -25.18 -5.35 -6.74
C ARG A 589 -25.71 -5.30 -5.31
N THR A 590 -25.04 -5.99 -4.41
CA THR A 590 -25.43 -6.06 -3.00
C THR A 590 -24.41 -5.33 -2.14
N TYR A 591 -24.87 -4.43 -1.28
CA TYR A 591 -24.02 -3.63 -0.39
C TYR A 591 -24.34 -3.94 1.07
N SER A 592 -23.31 -4.05 1.91
CA SER A 592 -23.46 -4.04 3.37
C SER A 592 -23.63 -2.59 3.83
N VAL A 593 -24.66 -2.32 4.62
CA VAL A 593 -24.97 -0.97 5.09
C VAL A 593 -25.10 -0.92 6.62
N SER A 594 -24.71 0.21 7.21
CA SER A 594 -24.91 0.47 8.64
C SER A 594 -25.42 1.91 8.88
N PRO A 595 -26.21 2.15 9.94
CA PRO A 595 -26.68 3.50 10.26
C PRO A 595 -25.52 4.47 10.51
N ALA A 596 -25.67 5.71 10.04
CA ALA A 596 -24.69 6.77 10.31
C ALA A 596 -24.69 7.17 11.80
N THR A 597 -23.53 7.52 12.35
CA THR A 597 -23.38 7.88 13.78
C THR A 597 -24.12 9.17 14.15
N SER A 598 -24.39 10.04 13.17
CA SER A 598 -25.19 11.25 13.30
C SER A 598 -26.70 10.99 13.45
N GLY A 599 -27.16 9.75 13.24
CA GLY A 599 -28.57 9.37 13.28
C GLY A 599 -29.33 9.57 11.97
N ASP A 600 -28.82 10.43 11.08
CA ASP A 600 -29.41 10.67 9.76
C ASP A 600 -28.73 9.82 8.67
N GLY A 601 -29.45 8.86 8.11
CA GLY A 601 -29.04 8.06 6.95
C GLY A 601 -28.18 6.84 7.28
N TYR A 602 -27.60 6.25 6.23
CA TYR A 602 -26.81 5.02 6.26
C TYR A 602 -25.47 5.22 5.56
N LEU A 603 -24.54 4.30 5.80
CA LEU A 603 -23.20 4.28 5.23
C LEU A 603 -22.95 2.92 4.58
N ILE A 604 -22.33 2.92 3.40
CA ILE A 604 -21.89 1.69 2.72
C ILE A 604 -20.56 1.22 3.30
N GLU A 605 -20.49 -0.04 3.70
CA GLU A 605 -19.27 -0.66 4.21
C GLU A 605 -18.43 -1.26 3.09
N HIS A 606 -17.10 -1.14 3.20
CA HIS A 606 -16.19 -1.81 2.27
C HIS A 606 -16.04 -3.30 2.64
N PRO A 607 -16.01 -4.24 1.67
CA PRO A 607 -15.96 -5.68 1.95
C PRO A 607 -14.79 -6.14 2.83
N THR A 608 -13.63 -5.50 2.69
CA THR A 608 -12.37 -5.92 3.35
C THR A 608 -11.61 -4.83 4.10
N ARG A 609 -12.06 -3.57 4.07
CA ARG A 609 -11.31 -2.40 4.59
C ARG A 609 -12.20 -1.60 5.53
N ALA A 610 -12.17 -1.92 6.82
CA ALA A 610 -13.04 -1.29 7.81
C ALA A 610 -12.81 0.23 7.97
N ASP A 611 -11.59 0.68 7.65
CA ASP A 611 -11.08 2.04 7.66
C ASP A 611 -11.26 2.79 6.33
N SER A 612 -11.83 2.15 5.30
CA SER A 612 -12.17 2.80 4.03
C SER A 612 -13.19 3.91 4.22
N TYR A 613 -13.16 4.88 3.31
CA TYR A 613 -14.27 5.83 3.17
C TYR A 613 -15.59 5.07 3.04
N ARG A 614 -16.66 5.60 3.63
CA ARG A 614 -17.99 4.96 3.63
C ARG A 614 -18.99 5.89 2.93
N PRO A 615 -19.32 5.61 1.66
CA PRO A 615 -20.27 6.42 0.90
C PRO A 615 -21.63 6.53 1.61
N ALA A 616 -22.18 7.74 1.62
CA ALA A 616 -23.44 8.01 2.30
C ALA A 616 -24.64 7.56 1.47
N LEU A 617 -25.64 7.01 2.19
CA LEU A 617 -26.94 6.58 1.69
C LEU A 617 -28.05 7.32 2.42
N ARG A 618 -29.09 7.67 1.67
CA ARG A 618 -30.34 8.24 2.15
C ARG A 618 -31.51 7.41 1.65
N HIS A 619 -32.58 7.34 2.42
CA HIS A 619 -33.78 6.61 2.04
C HIS A 619 -35.04 7.43 2.32
N ASN A 620 -36.12 7.15 1.60
CA ASN A 620 -37.43 7.77 1.82
C ASN A 620 -38.34 6.97 2.77
N GLY A 621 -37.86 5.84 3.29
CA GLY A 621 -38.64 4.95 4.17
C GLY A 621 -39.75 4.17 3.44
N ALA A 622 -39.70 4.14 2.11
CA ALA A 622 -40.64 3.43 1.25
C ALA A 622 -39.92 2.75 0.07
N GLY A 623 -38.72 2.21 0.34
CA GLY A 623 -37.96 1.41 -0.62
C GLY A 623 -37.04 2.18 -1.59
N ALA A 624 -37.10 3.51 -1.64
CA ALA A 624 -36.16 4.29 -2.45
C ALA A 624 -34.88 4.59 -1.66
N TRP A 625 -33.74 4.33 -2.28
CA TRP A 625 -32.40 4.59 -1.73
C TRP A 625 -31.59 5.44 -2.71
N LEU A 626 -31.04 6.54 -2.22
CA LEU A 626 -30.13 7.42 -2.93
C LEU A 626 -28.74 7.34 -2.30
N HIS A 627 -27.73 7.13 -3.13
CA HIS A 627 -26.33 7.25 -2.71
C HIS A 627 -25.80 8.65 -3.05
N GLU A 628 -24.72 9.08 -2.40
CA GLU A 628 -24.14 10.42 -2.58
C GLU A 628 -23.69 10.77 -4.03
N LEU A 629 -23.58 9.77 -4.92
CA LEU A 629 -23.28 9.97 -6.34
C LEU A 629 -24.52 10.21 -7.20
N ASP A 630 -25.72 10.05 -6.64
CA ASP A 630 -26.95 10.25 -7.38
C ASP A 630 -27.19 11.73 -7.65
N GLN A 631 -27.54 12.05 -8.90
CA GLN A 631 -27.93 13.39 -9.33
C GLN A 631 -29.36 13.36 -9.87
N PRO A 632 -30.39 13.40 -9.00
CA PRO A 632 -31.79 13.28 -9.42
C PRO A 632 -32.21 14.26 -10.53
N LEU A 633 -31.61 15.46 -10.57
CA LEU A 633 -31.90 16.47 -11.60
C LEU A 633 -31.45 16.07 -13.01
N GLU A 634 -30.40 15.25 -13.13
CA GLU A 634 -29.87 14.75 -14.41
C GLU A 634 -30.50 13.41 -14.83
N MET A 635 -31.31 12.80 -13.96
CA MET A 635 -31.95 11.51 -14.24
C MET A 635 -33.15 11.66 -15.19
N GLU A 636 -33.32 10.68 -16.06
CA GLU A 636 -34.41 10.64 -17.06
C GLU A 636 -35.00 9.22 -17.20
N GLY A 637 -36.26 9.15 -17.65
CA GLY A 637 -36.93 7.92 -18.02
C GLY A 637 -36.96 6.85 -16.93
N LEU A 638 -36.56 5.62 -17.28
CA LEU A 638 -36.62 4.48 -16.38
C LEU A 638 -35.67 4.60 -15.18
N ASN A 639 -34.61 5.42 -15.26
CA ASN A 639 -33.68 5.58 -14.14
C ASN A 639 -34.38 6.19 -12.92
N LEU A 640 -35.28 7.15 -13.13
CA LEU A 640 -36.13 7.72 -12.07
C LEU A 640 -37.01 6.64 -11.43
N PHE A 641 -37.65 5.83 -12.26
CA PHE A 641 -38.50 4.72 -11.80
C PHE A 641 -37.69 3.69 -10.99
N ARG A 642 -36.49 3.30 -11.46
CA ARG A 642 -35.62 2.37 -10.73
C ARG A 642 -35.17 2.94 -9.39
N ARG A 643 -34.74 4.20 -9.36
CA ARG A 643 -34.23 4.85 -8.14
C ARG A 643 -35.31 5.11 -7.10
N LEU A 644 -36.59 5.19 -7.50
CA LEU A 644 -37.74 5.21 -6.60
C LEU A 644 -38.03 3.86 -5.89
N GLY A 645 -37.22 2.83 -6.11
CA GLY A 645 -37.30 1.54 -5.41
C GLY A 645 -37.89 0.39 -6.23
N TYR A 646 -38.13 0.58 -7.53
CA TYR A 646 -38.75 -0.44 -8.38
C TYR A 646 -37.72 -1.25 -9.18
N SER A 647 -37.26 -2.38 -8.60
CA SER A 647 -36.21 -3.25 -9.17
C SER A 647 -36.55 -3.86 -10.54
N SER A 648 -35.51 -4.09 -11.36
CA SER A 648 -35.59 -4.82 -12.64
C SER A 648 -35.96 -6.29 -12.47
N GLU A 649 -35.67 -6.88 -11.30
CA GLU A 649 -36.08 -8.25 -10.97
C GLU A 649 -37.60 -8.36 -10.82
N THR A 650 -38.25 -7.34 -10.27
CA THR A 650 -39.70 -7.29 -10.11
C THR A 650 -40.39 -6.85 -11.40
N PHE A 651 -39.91 -5.78 -12.02
CA PHE A 651 -40.52 -5.23 -13.23
C PHE A 651 -39.50 -5.18 -14.36
N SER A 652 -39.74 -5.95 -15.43
CA SER A 652 -38.98 -5.81 -16.67
C SER A 652 -39.08 -4.40 -17.24
N ASP A 653 -38.12 -3.97 -18.07
CA ASP A 653 -38.12 -2.63 -18.66
C ASP A 653 -39.39 -2.34 -19.49
N SER A 654 -39.94 -3.36 -20.15
CA SER A 654 -41.21 -3.24 -20.89
C SER A 654 -42.38 -2.99 -19.95
N THR A 655 -42.41 -3.66 -18.79
CA THR A 655 -43.44 -3.46 -17.76
C THR A 655 -43.29 -2.10 -17.10
N ALA A 656 -42.06 -1.69 -16.76
CA ALA A 656 -41.78 -0.40 -16.14
C ALA A 656 -42.25 0.77 -17.03
N ARG A 657 -42.01 0.72 -18.35
CA ARG A 657 -42.52 1.73 -19.29
C ARG A 657 -44.05 1.78 -19.31
N ARG A 658 -44.72 0.63 -19.20
CA ARG A 658 -46.18 0.57 -19.10
C ARG A 658 -46.69 1.18 -17.79
N ILE A 659 -46.03 0.90 -16.67
CA ILE A 659 -46.39 1.48 -15.35
C ILE A 659 -46.26 3.01 -15.39
N VAL A 660 -45.13 3.53 -15.86
CA VAL A 660 -44.91 4.98 -15.98
C VAL A 660 -45.96 5.62 -16.90
N LYS A 661 -46.26 4.99 -18.04
CA LYS A 661 -47.27 5.49 -18.98
C LYS A 661 -48.70 5.46 -18.42
N VAL A 662 -49.09 4.38 -17.73
CA VAL A 662 -50.45 4.20 -17.18
C VAL A 662 -50.68 5.11 -15.98
N SER A 663 -49.69 5.24 -15.09
CA SER A 663 -49.76 6.16 -13.95
C SER A 663 -49.78 7.63 -14.37
N ASN A 664 -49.35 7.93 -15.60
CA ASN A 664 -49.21 9.28 -16.14
C ASN A 664 -48.42 10.23 -15.20
N THR A 665 -47.44 9.69 -14.48
CA THR A 665 -46.62 10.45 -13.53
C THR A 665 -45.52 11.20 -14.29
N PRO A 666 -45.48 12.55 -14.25
CA PRO A 666 -44.43 13.31 -14.92
C PRO A 666 -43.05 13.05 -14.32
N GLU A 667 -42.02 13.06 -15.16
CA GLU A 667 -40.63 12.91 -14.68
C GLU A 667 -40.23 13.99 -13.67
N SER A 668 -40.74 15.22 -13.81
CA SER A 668 -40.49 16.30 -12.85
C SER A 668 -40.95 15.95 -11.43
N VAL A 669 -42.09 15.25 -11.31
CA VAL A 669 -42.63 14.82 -10.01
C VAL A 669 -41.78 13.68 -9.43
N MET A 670 -41.30 12.76 -10.27
CA MET A 670 -40.36 11.72 -9.82
C MET A 670 -39.02 12.33 -9.37
N ARG A 671 -38.49 13.33 -10.08
CA ARG A 671 -37.28 14.08 -9.69
C ARG A 671 -37.48 14.81 -8.36
N GLU A 672 -38.61 15.48 -8.17
CA GLU A 672 -38.96 16.13 -6.91
C GLU A 672 -39.02 15.11 -5.76
N ALA A 673 -39.72 13.99 -5.96
CA ALA A 673 -39.84 12.94 -4.95
C ALA A 673 -38.47 12.38 -4.52
N LEU A 674 -37.56 12.15 -5.46
CA LEU A 674 -36.19 11.72 -5.16
C LEU A 674 -35.41 12.82 -4.43
N THR A 675 -35.45 14.06 -4.94
CA THR A 675 -34.70 15.20 -4.38
C THR A 675 -35.11 15.48 -2.93
N ASP A 676 -36.41 15.45 -2.66
CA ASP A 676 -37.01 15.74 -1.35
C ASP A 676 -37.11 14.50 -0.45
N GLN A 677 -36.63 13.34 -0.89
CA GLN A 677 -36.72 12.05 -0.17
C GLN A 677 -38.16 11.69 0.24
N ARG A 678 -39.13 12.00 -0.61
CA ARG A 678 -40.54 11.66 -0.41
C ARG A 678 -40.85 10.24 -0.89
N ARG A 679 -41.98 9.69 -0.44
CA ARG A 679 -42.53 8.45 -1.00
C ARG A 679 -42.76 8.59 -2.51
N PRO A 680 -42.73 7.49 -3.29
CA PRO A 680 -43.12 7.53 -4.69
C PRO A 680 -44.54 8.12 -4.83
N PRO A 681 -44.82 8.87 -5.91
CA PRO A 681 -46.15 9.44 -6.12
C PRO A 681 -47.25 8.38 -6.07
N ALA A 682 -48.36 8.64 -5.37
CA ALA A 682 -49.34 7.61 -5.05
C ALA A 682 -49.91 6.88 -6.27
N LEU A 683 -50.15 7.58 -7.38
CA LEU A 683 -50.62 6.96 -8.62
C LEU A 683 -49.58 6.03 -9.26
N LEU A 684 -48.29 6.36 -9.17
CA LEU A 684 -47.22 5.50 -9.63
C LEU A 684 -47.14 4.24 -8.77
N GLU A 685 -47.18 4.41 -7.45
CA GLU A 685 -47.13 3.30 -6.50
C GLU A 685 -48.35 2.37 -6.63
N ASP A 686 -49.56 2.92 -6.72
CA ASP A 686 -50.79 2.16 -6.93
C ASP A 686 -50.73 1.37 -8.25
N THR A 687 -50.29 2.02 -9.32
CA THR A 687 -50.12 1.36 -10.62
C THR A 687 -49.10 0.22 -10.52
N ALA A 688 -47.97 0.43 -9.86
CA ALA A 688 -46.97 -0.62 -9.66
C ALA A 688 -47.52 -1.81 -8.85
N ARG A 689 -48.29 -1.55 -7.78
CA ARG A 689 -48.95 -2.60 -6.98
C ARG A 689 -49.94 -3.42 -7.82
N ARG A 690 -50.76 -2.76 -8.63
CA ARG A 690 -51.69 -3.41 -9.57
C ARG A 690 -50.95 -4.30 -10.57
N PHE A 691 -49.89 -3.79 -11.20
CA PHE A 691 -49.09 -4.57 -12.15
C PHE A 691 -48.42 -5.79 -11.48
N ARG A 692 -47.93 -5.64 -10.24
CA ARG A 692 -47.36 -6.76 -9.48
C ARG A 692 -48.40 -7.83 -9.20
N LEU A 693 -49.57 -7.45 -8.70
CA LEU A 693 -50.67 -8.37 -8.43
C LEU A 693 -51.12 -9.10 -9.70
N ASP A 694 -51.22 -8.38 -10.81
CA ASP A 694 -51.57 -8.94 -12.11
C ASP A 694 -50.57 -10.01 -12.58
N GLN A 695 -49.26 -9.74 -12.40
CA GLN A 695 -48.19 -10.70 -12.66
C GLN A 695 -48.21 -11.91 -11.71
N GLU A 696 -48.50 -11.71 -10.43
CA GLU A 696 -48.60 -12.78 -9.45
C GLU A 696 -49.74 -13.75 -9.79
N ILE A 697 -50.89 -13.22 -10.20
CA ILE A 697 -52.04 -14.03 -10.65
C ILE A 697 -51.70 -14.76 -11.96
N GLU A 698 -51.06 -14.08 -12.91
CA GLU A 698 -50.66 -14.72 -14.18
C GLU A 698 -49.67 -15.86 -13.93
N ARG A 699 -48.63 -15.63 -13.12
CA ARG A 699 -47.65 -16.65 -12.73
C ARG A 699 -48.32 -17.83 -12.01
N PHE A 700 -49.28 -17.55 -11.14
CA PHE A 700 -50.06 -18.59 -10.47
C PHE A 700 -50.83 -19.47 -11.47
N ILE A 701 -51.45 -18.87 -12.49
CA ILE A 701 -52.13 -19.61 -13.56
C ILE A 701 -51.13 -20.47 -14.33
N GLU A 702 -50.01 -19.91 -14.76
CA GLU A 702 -48.94 -20.63 -15.49
C GLU A 702 -48.40 -21.82 -14.67
N GLN A 703 -48.21 -21.65 -13.36
CA GLN A 703 -47.78 -22.72 -12.46
C GLN A 703 -48.80 -23.86 -12.40
N LEU A 704 -50.10 -23.55 -12.35
CA LEU A 704 -51.15 -24.57 -12.39
C LEU A 704 -51.17 -25.31 -13.73
N GLU A 705 -51.04 -24.59 -14.86
CA GLU A 705 -50.98 -25.18 -16.21
C GLU A 705 -49.75 -26.09 -16.38
N ALA A 706 -48.62 -25.72 -15.78
CA ALA A 706 -47.39 -26.51 -15.77
C ALA A 706 -47.43 -27.69 -14.78
N ASN A 707 -48.53 -27.89 -14.05
CA ASN A 707 -48.65 -28.86 -12.96
C ASN A 707 -47.64 -28.70 -11.83
N ASP A 708 -47.18 -27.47 -11.56
CA ASP A 708 -46.25 -27.17 -10.46
C ASP A 708 -46.94 -27.42 -9.10
N THR A 709 -46.27 -28.19 -8.25
CA THR A 709 -46.75 -28.49 -6.88
C THR A 709 -46.59 -27.31 -5.93
N ASN A 710 -45.83 -26.29 -6.32
CA ASN A 710 -45.51 -25.10 -5.52
C ASN A 710 -46.34 -23.86 -5.93
N ALA A 711 -47.38 -24.03 -6.75
CA ALA A 711 -48.34 -22.96 -7.00
C ALA A 711 -48.93 -22.45 -5.67
N ALA A 712 -49.18 -21.14 -5.57
CA ALA A 712 -49.54 -20.48 -4.32
C ALA A 712 -50.76 -21.13 -3.63
N ALA A 713 -50.53 -21.85 -2.52
CA ALA A 713 -51.57 -22.60 -1.81
C ALA A 713 -52.80 -21.75 -1.43
N PRO A 714 -52.68 -20.50 -0.92
CA PRO A 714 -53.85 -19.67 -0.64
C PRO A 714 -54.78 -19.48 -1.84
N LEU A 715 -54.22 -19.22 -3.03
CA LEU A 715 -55.00 -19.04 -4.26
C LEU A 715 -55.63 -20.35 -4.75
N GLN A 716 -54.92 -21.48 -4.59
CA GLN A 716 -55.47 -22.81 -4.90
C GLN A 716 -56.70 -23.11 -4.03
N LEU A 717 -56.58 -22.90 -2.72
CA LEU A 717 -57.64 -23.18 -1.75
C LEU A 717 -58.81 -22.20 -1.89
N GLU A 718 -58.55 -20.92 -2.18
CA GLU A 718 -59.57 -19.93 -2.48
C GLU A 718 -60.40 -20.38 -3.69
N LEU A 719 -59.76 -20.68 -4.82
CA LEU A 719 -60.47 -21.13 -6.03
C LEU A 719 -61.23 -22.44 -5.83
N LEU A 720 -60.63 -23.37 -5.09
CA LEU A 720 -61.22 -24.67 -4.80
C LEU A 720 -62.46 -24.55 -3.90
N SER A 721 -62.41 -23.72 -2.85
CA SER A 721 -63.56 -23.46 -1.95
C SER A 721 -64.76 -22.86 -2.66
N GLN A 722 -64.51 -22.17 -3.79
CA GLN A 722 -65.55 -21.57 -4.62
C GLN A 722 -66.08 -22.53 -5.69
N ASP A 723 -65.53 -23.73 -5.83
CA ASP A 723 -65.95 -24.69 -6.84
C ASP A 723 -67.34 -25.27 -6.57
N ARG A 724 -68.13 -25.49 -7.63
CA ARG A 724 -69.47 -26.07 -7.49
C ARG A 724 -69.43 -27.56 -7.12
N GLY A 725 -68.35 -28.25 -7.49
CA GLY A 725 -68.09 -29.63 -7.10
C GLY A 725 -67.48 -29.77 -5.70
N TRP A 726 -67.16 -28.66 -5.02
CA TRP A 726 -66.61 -28.68 -3.67
C TRP A 726 -67.69 -29.03 -2.61
N PRO A 727 -67.40 -29.89 -1.61
CA PRO A 727 -68.35 -30.20 -0.55
C PRO A 727 -68.80 -28.95 0.22
N SER A 728 -70.11 -28.69 0.27
CA SER A 728 -70.67 -27.46 0.86
C SER A 728 -70.55 -27.36 2.38
N ASN A 729 -70.12 -28.43 3.06
CA ASN A 729 -70.02 -28.53 4.51
C ASN A 729 -68.57 -28.54 5.05
N ARG A 730 -67.56 -28.29 4.20
CA ARG A 730 -66.14 -28.30 4.60
C ARG A 730 -65.44 -26.99 4.24
N ALA A 731 -64.87 -26.32 5.23
CA ALA A 731 -63.91 -25.23 4.99
C ALA A 731 -62.49 -25.78 4.80
N LEU A 732 -61.67 -25.04 4.07
CA LEU A 732 -60.22 -25.29 3.95
C LEU A 732 -59.50 -24.36 4.92
N VAL A 733 -58.62 -24.90 5.77
CA VAL A 733 -57.87 -24.13 6.77
C VAL A 733 -56.38 -24.27 6.47
N LEU A 734 -55.75 -23.18 6.06
CA LEU A 734 -54.31 -23.13 5.85
C LEU A 734 -53.61 -22.82 7.17
N VAL A 735 -52.61 -23.62 7.55
CA VAL A 735 -51.83 -23.47 8.79
C VAL A 735 -50.33 -23.34 8.51
N ASP A 736 -49.60 -22.70 9.43
CA ASP A 736 -48.13 -22.69 9.43
C ASP A 736 -47.53 -24.02 9.94
N ALA A 737 -46.19 -24.09 10.01
CA ALA A 737 -45.46 -25.26 10.49
C ALA A 737 -45.76 -25.60 11.95
N GLU A 738 -46.15 -24.60 12.75
CA GLU A 738 -46.56 -24.72 14.15
C GLU A 738 -48.04 -25.06 14.32
N GLY A 739 -48.80 -25.19 13.22
CA GLY A 739 -50.23 -25.52 13.21
C GLY A 739 -51.16 -24.35 13.53
N ARG A 740 -50.68 -23.10 13.48
CA ARG A 740 -51.50 -21.90 13.66
C ARG A 740 -52.22 -21.56 12.36
N THR A 741 -53.49 -21.19 12.47
CA THR A 741 -54.31 -20.80 11.32
C THR A 741 -53.76 -19.52 10.68
N LEU A 742 -53.35 -19.64 9.42
CA LEU A 742 -53.00 -18.53 8.54
C LEU A 742 -54.25 -17.95 7.87
N GLN A 743 -55.09 -18.80 7.28
CA GLN A 743 -56.29 -18.36 6.55
C GLN A 743 -57.34 -19.49 6.49
N THR A 744 -58.62 -19.12 6.52
CA THR A 744 -59.75 -20.05 6.37
C THR A 744 -60.56 -19.68 5.13
N PHE A 745 -60.81 -20.67 4.26
CA PHE A 745 -61.59 -20.53 3.03
C PHE A 745 -62.93 -21.26 3.19
N ALA A 746 -64.00 -20.48 3.37
CA ALA A 746 -65.35 -21.00 3.51
C ALA A 746 -65.98 -21.35 2.15
N PRO A 747 -66.83 -22.40 2.07
CA PRO A 747 -67.49 -22.78 0.83
C PRO A 747 -68.54 -21.75 0.38
N ALA A 748 -68.69 -21.58 -0.94
CA ALA A 748 -69.51 -20.52 -1.53
C ALA A 748 -71.02 -20.56 -1.21
N TYR A 749 -71.59 -21.75 -0.98
CA TYR A 749 -73.05 -21.94 -0.98
C TYR A 749 -73.67 -22.28 0.39
N GLN A 750 -72.88 -22.39 1.47
CA GLN A 750 -73.37 -22.62 2.85
C GLN A 750 -72.31 -22.21 3.91
N PRO A 751 -72.45 -21.07 4.61
CA PRO A 751 -71.45 -20.59 5.57
C PRO A 751 -71.56 -21.21 6.98
N VAL A 752 -72.46 -22.18 7.22
CA VAL A 752 -72.56 -22.86 8.52
C VAL A 752 -71.55 -24.01 8.55
N VAL A 753 -70.35 -23.69 8.96
CA VAL A 753 -69.20 -24.61 9.04
C VAL A 753 -69.30 -25.43 10.32
N SER A 754 -69.19 -26.75 10.22
CA SER A 754 -68.96 -27.62 11.38
C SER A 754 -67.46 -27.78 11.56
N ASP A 755 -66.88 -27.29 12.66
CA ASP A 755 -65.43 -27.35 12.92
C ASP A 755 -64.86 -28.77 12.82
N THR A 756 -65.69 -29.79 13.04
CA THR A 756 -65.36 -31.22 12.95
C THR A 756 -65.12 -31.74 11.54
N LEU A 757 -65.42 -30.98 10.48
CA LEU A 757 -65.32 -31.41 9.08
C LEU A 757 -64.32 -30.59 8.25
N ASN A 758 -63.61 -29.64 8.85
CA ASN A 758 -62.63 -28.81 8.17
C ASN A 758 -61.42 -29.61 7.69
N ILE A 759 -60.88 -29.25 6.53
CA ILE A 759 -59.66 -29.84 5.98
C ILE A 759 -58.51 -28.88 6.23
N THR A 760 -57.57 -29.30 7.08
CA THR A 760 -56.33 -28.57 7.37
C THR A 760 -55.28 -28.85 6.30
N VAL A 761 -54.66 -27.79 5.80
CA VAL A 761 -53.57 -27.80 4.82
C VAL A 761 -52.37 -27.10 5.43
N HIS A 762 -51.22 -27.77 5.43
CA HIS A 762 -49.96 -27.26 5.96
C HIS A 762 -49.20 -26.49 4.87
N ALA A 763 -48.92 -25.21 5.11
CA ALA A 763 -48.23 -24.35 4.17
C ALA A 763 -46.75 -24.73 3.96
N ASP A 764 -46.14 -25.40 4.93
CA ASP A 764 -44.77 -25.92 4.90
C ASP A 764 -44.62 -27.24 4.13
N GLN A 765 -45.73 -27.92 3.82
CA GLN A 765 -45.73 -29.18 3.07
C GLN A 765 -46.03 -28.95 1.58
N PRO A 766 -45.36 -29.69 0.68
CA PRO A 766 -45.57 -29.56 -0.76
C PRO A 766 -46.97 -30.05 -1.16
N ASP A 767 -47.47 -29.52 -2.28
CA ASP A 767 -48.71 -29.95 -2.93
C ASP A 767 -49.97 -29.85 -2.06
N ALA A 768 -50.45 -28.61 -1.85
CA ALA A 768 -51.66 -28.33 -1.11
C ALA A 768 -52.89 -29.09 -1.64
N LEU A 769 -53.01 -29.26 -2.97
CA LEU A 769 -54.12 -29.99 -3.57
C LEU A 769 -54.09 -31.48 -3.25
N ARG A 770 -52.89 -32.08 -3.15
CA ARG A 770 -52.73 -33.47 -2.70
C ARG A 770 -53.17 -33.65 -1.26
N GLN A 771 -52.74 -32.76 -0.37
CA GLN A 771 -53.17 -32.76 1.03
C GLN A 771 -54.70 -32.71 1.13
N VAL A 772 -55.34 -31.90 0.29
CA VAL A 772 -56.81 -31.82 0.23
C VAL A 772 -57.45 -33.11 -0.31
N LEU A 773 -56.99 -33.62 -1.47
CA LEU A 773 -57.57 -34.82 -2.08
C LEU A 773 -57.42 -36.07 -1.19
N GLU A 774 -56.33 -36.19 -0.42
CA GLU A 774 -56.11 -37.30 0.52
C GLU A 774 -57.11 -37.29 1.70
N LYS A 775 -57.78 -36.16 1.97
CA LYS A 775 -58.79 -36.01 3.03
C LYS A 775 -60.23 -36.10 2.51
N LEU A 776 -60.42 -36.28 1.20
CA LEU A 776 -61.72 -36.47 0.56
C LEU A 776 -61.99 -37.96 0.30
N SER A 777 -63.26 -38.35 0.37
CA SER A 777 -63.73 -39.66 -0.07
C SER A 777 -63.70 -39.77 -1.60
N ASN A 778 -63.62 -40.99 -2.12
CA ASN A 778 -63.64 -41.21 -3.58
C ASN A 778 -64.89 -40.65 -4.28
N ASN A 779 -66.04 -40.60 -3.61
CA ASN A 779 -67.26 -40.02 -4.17
C ASN A 779 -67.18 -38.49 -4.24
N GLU A 780 -66.60 -37.84 -3.22
CA GLU A 780 -66.34 -36.40 -3.23
C GLU A 780 -65.35 -36.03 -4.33
N ILE A 781 -64.26 -36.80 -4.50
CA ILE A 781 -63.28 -36.58 -5.57
C ILE A 781 -63.92 -36.74 -6.96
N ARG A 782 -64.73 -37.79 -7.17
CA ARG A 782 -65.46 -38.00 -8.44
C ARG A 782 -66.39 -36.84 -8.77
N THR A 783 -67.08 -36.32 -7.76
CA THR A 783 -68.00 -35.18 -7.92
C THR A 783 -67.22 -33.89 -8.25
N LEU A 784 -66.13 -33.64 -7.54
CA LEU A 784 -65.26 -32.49 -7.76
C LEU A 784 -64.65 -32.49 -9.16
N LEU A 785 -64.15 -33.64 -9.62
CA LEU A 785 -63.46 -33.78 -10.90
C LEU A 785 -64.40 -34.07 -12.07
N ASN A 786 -65.70 -34.26 -11.82
CA ASN A 786 -66.69 -34.68 -12.81
C ASN A 786 -66.29 -35.98 -13.56
N GLU A 787 -65.82 -36.99 -12.81
CA GLU A 787 -65.43 -38.30 -13.35
C GLU A 787 -66.68 -39.09 -13.82
N GLU A 788 -66.64 -39.65 -15.03
CA GLU A 788 -67.75 -40.43 -15.58
C GLU A 788 -68.08 -41.68 -14.75
N PHE A 789 -69.38 -41.91 -14.53
CA PHE A 789 -69.86 -43.06 -13.78
C PHE A 789 -69.58 -44.36 -14.55
N GLY A 790 -68.64 -45.17 -14.06
CA GLY A 790 -68.29 -46.48 -14.64
C GLY A 790 -66.89 -46.59 -15.26
N ALA A 791 -66.11 -45.50 -15.32
CA ALA A 791 -64.80 -45.44 -16.00
C ALA A 791 -63.60 -46.08 -15.24
N GLY A 792 -63.83 -46.82 -14.15
CA GLY A 792 -62.75 -47.32 -13.27
C GLY A 792 -62.21 -46.25 -12.30
N GLN A 793 -61.42 -46.66 -11.30
CA GLN A 793 -60.85 -45.72 -10.32
C GLN A 793 -59.51 -45.17 -10.83
N LEU A 794 -59.47 -43.87 -11.16
CA LEU A 794 -58.23 -43.18 -11.52
C LEU A 794 -57.29 -43.09 -10.31
N GLY A 795 -55.99 -43.21 -10.55
CA GLY A 795 -54.96 -42.96 -9.54
C GLY A 795 -54.87 -41.49 -9.13
N MET A 796 -54.16 -41.20 -8.04
CA MET A 796 -54.06 -39.85 -7.49
C MET A 796 -53.38 -38.86 -8.46
N SER A 797 -52.37 -39.30 -9.22
CA SER A 797 -51.63 -38.39 -10.12
C SER A 797 -52.47 -37.85 -11.28
N PRO A 798 -53.21 -38.68 -12.06
CA PRO A 798 -54.16 -38.17 -13.06
C PRO A 798 -55.21 -37.21 -12.47
N ARG A 799 -55.71 -37.51 -11.27
CA ARG A 799 -56.69 -36.68 -10.55
C ARG A 799 -56.15 -35.30 -10.20
N LEU A 800 -54.91 -35.24 -9.71
CA LEU A 800 -54.23 -33.98 -9.41
C LEU A 800 -53.96 -33.14 -10.67
N ILE A 801 -53.59 -33.78 -11.78
CA ILE A 801 -53.42 -33.09 -13.07
C ILE A 801 -54.74 -32.49 -13.54
N THR A 802 -55.83 -33.26 -13.51
CA THR A 802 -57.17 -32.79 -13.87
C THR A 802 -57.62 -31.64 -12.97
N LEU A 803 -57.41 -31.74 -11.65
CA LEU A 803 -57.79 -30.68 -10.71
C LEU A 803 -57.02 -29.39 -10.99
N ARG A 804 -55.70 -29.47 -11.21
CA ARG A 804 -54.90 -28.28 -11.55
C ARG A 804 -55.35 -27.64 -12.85
N ALA A 805 -55.66 -28.44 -13.88
CA ALA A 805 -56.18 -27.92 -15.14
C ALA A 805 -57.54 -27.23 -14.98
N GLN A 806 -58.45 -27.80 -14.16
CA GLN A 806 -59.73 -27.16 -13.84
C GLN A 806 -59.54 -25.84 -13.09
N LEU A 807 -58.66 -25.81 -12.09
CA LEU A 807 -58.35 -24.60 -11.33
C LEU A 807 -57.66 -23.54 -12.20
N ALA A 808 -56.77 -23.92 -13.12
CA ALA A 808 -56.14 -23.01 -14.08
C ALA A 808 -57.19 -22.36 -15.01
N ALA A 809 -58.08 -23.16 -15.61
CA ALA A 809 -59.15 -22.64 -16.46
C ALA A 809 -60.11 -21.72 -15.69
N ARG A 810 -60.40 -22.05 -14.43
CA ARG A 810 -61.21 -21.21 -13.54
C ARG A 810 -60.49 -19.91 -13.19
N ALA A 811 -59.22 -19.97 -12.82
CA ALA A 811 -58.40 -18.79 -12.54
C ALA A 811 -58.33 -17.87 -13.76
N ARG A 812 -58.22 -18.43 -14.98
CA ARG A 812 -58.23 -17.69 -16.24
C ARG A 812 -59.55 -16.96 -16.48
N THR A 813 -60.68 -17.63 -16.27
CA THR A 813 -62.02 -17.06 -16.48
C THR A 813 -62.44 -16.09 -15.38
N THR A 814 -61.93 -16.26 -14.15
CA THR A 814 -62.22 -15.41 -12.98
C THR A 814 -61.10 -14.42 -12.62
N ARG A 815 -60.09 -14.27 -13.48
CA ARG A 815 -58.89 -13.44 -13.26
C ARG A 815 -59.21 -12.02 -12.79
N GLY A 816 -60.22 -11.37 -13.40
CA GLY A 816 -60.65 -10.03 -12.99
C GLY A 816 -61.24 -9.96 -11.59
N TRP A 817 -61.97 -11.00 -11.17
CA TRP A 817 -62.50 -11.10 -9.80
C TRP A 817 -61.38 -11.38 -8.79
N LEU A 818 -60.46 -12.30 -9.10
CA LEU A 818 -59.28 -12.57 -8.26
C LEU A 818 -58.47 -11.28 -8.06
N PHE A 819 -58.22 -10.55 -9.14
CA PHE A 819 -57.52 -9.27 -9.10
C PHE A 819 -58.22 -8.26 -8.19
N GLU A 820 -59.52 -8.01 -8.40
CA GLU A 820 -60.27 -7.03 -7.60
C GLU A 820 -60.37 -7.43 -6.11
N SER A 821 -60.54 -8.72 -5.81
CA SER A 821 -60.59 -9.23 -4.44
C SER A 821 -59.28 -8.98 -3.69
N HIS A 822 -58.15 -9.38 -4.29
CA HIS A 822 -56.82 -9.23 -3.69
C HIS A 822 -56.37 -7.77 -3.67
N TYR A 823 -56.68 -6.98 -4.70
CA TYR A 823 -56.36 -5.55 -4.73
C TYR A 823 -57.06 -4.78 -3.60
N ARG A 824 -58.31 -5.14 -3.24
CA ARG A 824 -59.00 -4.53 -2.09
C ARG A 824 -58.39 -4.94 -0.75
N ALA A 825 -57.92 -6.18 -0.63
CA ALA A 825 -57.28 -6.68 0.58
C ALA A 825 -55.94 -6.00 0.87
N LEU A 826 -55.19 -5.60 -0.17
CA LEU A 826 -53.91 -4.88 -0.07
C LEU A 826 -54.04 -3.42 0.43
N ASN A 827 -55.26 -2.94 0.63
CA ASN A 827 -55.61 -1.53 0.53
C ASN A 827 -56.33 -1.01 1.80
N THR A 828 -55.83 -1.42 2.98
CA THR A 828 -56.26 -0.89 4.27
C THR A 828 -55.51 0.41 4.58
N SER A 829 -56.21 1.54 4.53
CA SER A 829 -55.59 2.84 4.79
C SER A 829 -55.34 3.09 6.28
N GLU A 830 -54.12 3.51 6.62
CA GLU A 830 -53.70 3.82 8.00
C GLU A 830 -53.63 5.32 8.31
N ALA A 831 -53.64 6.19 7.28
CA ALA A 831 -53.49 7.63 7.47
C ALA A 831 -54.72 8.28 8.11
N GLN A 832 -54.49 9.15 9.09
CA GLN A 832 -55.56 9.89 9.78
C GLN A 832 -56.31 10.80 8.78
N GLY A 833 -57.62 10.57 8.64
CA GLY A 833 -58.50 11.33 7.74
C GLY A 833 -58.67 10.71 6.34
N ALA A 834 -57.81 9.77 5.93
CA ALA A 834 -57.93 9.10 4.63
C ALA A 834 -59.22 8.28 4.49
N GLN A 835 -59.70 7.68 5.59
CA GLN A 835 -61.00 6.97 5.60
C GLN A 835 -62.20 7.88 5.28
N THR A 836 -62.13 9.17 5.65
CA THR A 836 -63.17 10.15 5.33
C THR A 836 -63.18 10.43 3.83
N LEU A 837 -61.98 10.60 3.22
CA LEU A 837 -61.83 10.75 1.77
C LEU A 837 -62.27 9.49 1.02
N GLN A 838 -61.90 8.30 1.51
CA GLN A 838 -62.29 7.02 0.90
C GLN A 838 -63.80 6.80 0.89
N LYS A 839 -64.50 7.22 1.95
CA LYS A 839 -65.97 7.16 2.03
C LYS A 839 -66.64 8.15 1.07
N ALA A 840 -66.10 9.36 0.96
CA ALA A 840 -66.62 10.39 0.07
C ALA A 840 -66.38 10.04 -1.41
N PHE A 841 -65.25 9.39 -1.72
CA PHE A 841 -64.83 9.03 -3.07
C PHE A 841 -64.44 7.55 -3.16
N PRO A 842 -65.41 6.61 -3.20
CA PRO A 842 -65.13 5.18 -3.18
C PRO A 842 -64.29 4.67 -4.35
N GLY A 843 -64.25 5.42 -5.46
CA GLY A 843 -63.47 5.09 -6.65
C GLY A 843 -62.00 5.50 -6.61
N LEU A 844 -61.56 6.27 -5.59
CA LEU A 844 -60.16 6.64 -5.45
C LEU A 844 -59.36 5.48 -4.83
N PRO A 845 -58.15 5.19 -5.35
CA PRO A 845 -57.24 4.26 -4.70
C PRO A 845 -56.88 4.73 -3.28
N PRO A 846 -56.75 3.83 -2.29
CA PRO A 846 -56.38 4.21 -0.93
C PRO A 846 -55.06 4.96 -0.80
N LEU A 847 -54.04 4.61 -1.60
CA LEU A 847 -52.78 5.37 -1.62
C LEU A 847 -52.98 6.84 -2.01
N VAL A 848 -53.93 7.12 -2.91
CA VAL A 848 -54.25 8.49 -3.32
C VAL A 848 -54.98 9.22 -2.21
N THR A 849 -55.90 8.55 -1.50
CA THR A 849 -56.59 9.17 -0.35
C THR A 849 -55.64 9.41 0.83
N GLU A 850 -54.62 8.57 1.01
CA GLU A 850 -53.53 8.77 1.97
C GLU A 850 -52.64 9.96 1.61
N GLU A 851 -52.21 10.07 0.36
CA GLU A 851 -51.41 11.19 -0.14
C GLU A 851 -52.18 12.52 -0.01
N LEU A 852 -53.46 12.55 -0.38
CA LEU A 852 -54.30 13.72 -0.19
C LEU A 852 -54.45 14.10 1.31
N ALA A 853 -54.59 13.13 2.20
CA ALA A 853 -54.69 13.39 3.64
C ALA A 853 -53.35 13.84 4.26
N SER A 854 -52.21 13.34 3.76
CA SER A 854 -50.87 13.72 4.22
C SER A 854 -50.48 15.13 3.76
N HIS A 855 -50.96 15.56 2.59
CA HIS A 855 -50.77 16.92 2.08
C HIS A 855 -51.79 17.95 2.59
N ALA A 856 -52.85 17.51 3.27
CA ALA A 856 -53.80 18.43 3.92
C ALA A 856 -53.11 19.29 4.98
N SER A 857 -53.43 20.58 5.00
CA SER A 857 -53.00 21.52 6.04
C SER A 857 -53.50 21.08 7.42
N PRO A 858 -52.91 21.57 8.53
CA PRO A 858 -53.35 21.19 9.88
C PRO A 858 -54.86 21.42 10.13
N ALA A 859 -55.43 22.48 9.57
CA ALA A 859 -56.86 22.79 9.68
C ALA A 859 -57.74 21.80 8.88
N GLU A 860 -57.34 21.50 7.65
CA GLU A 860 -58.03 20.52 6.79
C GLU A 860 -57.97 19.10 7.36
N ARG A 861 -56.82 18.72 7.95
CA ARG A 861 -56.67 17.41 8.60
C ARG A 861 -57.55 17.28 9.83
N LEU A 862 -57.67 18.33 10.65
CA LEU A 862 -58.62 18.36 11.77
C LEU A 862 -60.06 18.16 11.29
N GLN A 863 -60.43 18.82 10.18
CA GLN A 863 -61.76 18.68 9.58
C GLN A 863 -62.02 17.24 9.07
N LEU A 864 -61.04 16.63 8.41
CA LEU A 864 -61.12 15.26 7.91
C LEU A 864 -61.24 14.22 9.04
N VAL A 865 -60.53 14.43 10.14
CA VAL A 865 -60.44 13.47 11.27
C VAL A 865 -61.59 13.65 12.26
N THR A 866 -61.84 14.89 12.71
CA THR A 866 -62.77 15.20 13.79
C THR A 866 -64.18 15.44 13.26
N GLU A 867 -64.35 16.25 12.22
CA GLU A 867 -65.66 16.57 11.65
C GLU A 867 -66.16 15.53 10.63
N ARG A 868 -65.25 14.67 10.15
CA ARG A 868 -65.51 13.68 9.07
C ARG A 868 -66.11 14.34 7.82
N ARG A 869 -65.63 15.54 7.47
CA ARG A 869 -66.04 16.30 6.28
C ARG A 869 -64.84 16.56 5.37
N VAL A 870 -65.08 16.57 4.06
CA VAL A 870 -64.05 16.88 3.05
C VAL A 870 -63.96 18.41 2.88
N PRO A 871 -62.79 19.03 3.08
CA PRO A 871 -62.58 20.46 2.82
C PRO A 871 -62.80 20.82 1.35
N LEU A 872 -63.37 22.01 1.09
CA LEU A 872 -63.65 22.51 -0.27
C LEU A 872 -62.40 22.73 -1.12
N THR A 873 -61.25 22.88 -0.48
CA THR A 873 -59.92 23.07 -1.06
C THR A 873 -59.28 21.77 -1.55
N ILE A 874 -59.84 20.60 -1.23
CA ILE A 874 -59.46 19.31 -1.83
C ILE A 874 -60.41 19.07 -3.00
N PRO A 875 -60.03 19.42 -4.25
CA PRO A 875 -60.96 19.35 -5.37
C PRO A 875 -61.31 17.89 -5.70
N ALA A 876 -62.61 17.59 -5.66
CA ALA A 876 -63.17 16.43 -6.35
C ALA A 876 -63.27 16.76 -7.84
N TYR A 877 -62.49 16.11 -8.70
CA TYR A 877 -62.76 16.16 -10.14
C TYR A 877 -63.92 15.20 -10.47
N PRO A 878 -65.06 15.69 -10.99
CA PRO A 878 -66.09 14.83 -11.56
C PRO A 878 -65.68 14.44 -12.99
N ARG A 879 -65.99 13.19 -13.36
CA ARG A 879 -65.99 12.70 -14.75
C ARG A 879 -66.64 13.73 -15.68
N THR A 880 -65.93 14.12 -16.73
CA THR A 880 -66.55 14.59 -17.96
C THR A 880 -66.33 13.50 -19.01
N GLU A 881 -67.45 13.03 -19.57
CA GLU A 881 -67.51 12.15 -20.73
C GLU A 881 -66.79 12.81 -21.92
N PRO A 882 -66.17 12.03 -22.82
CA PRO A 882 -65.70 12.57 -24.09
C PRO A 882 -66.90 12.65 -25.05
N ASP A 883 -67.37 13.87 -25.29
CA ASP A 883 -68.08 14.20 -26.53
C ASP A 883 -67.04 14.71 -27.55
N GLN A 884 -66.96 13.97 -28.67
CA GLN A 884 -66.24 14.18 -29.94
C GLN A 884 -64.73 13.88 -30.03
#